data_AF-A0A8H3IJB8-F1
#
_entry.id   AF-A0A8H3IJB8-F1
#
_cell.length_a   1.000
_cell.length_b   1.000
_cell.length_c   1.000
_cell.angle_alpha   90.00
_cell.angle_beta   90.00
_cell.angle_gamma   90.00
#
_symmetry.space_group_name_H-M   'P 1'
#
loop_
_entity.id
_entity.type
_entity.pdbx_description
1 polymer ?
#
loop_
_entity_poly.entity_id
_entity_poly.type
_entity_poly.pdbx_seq_one_letter_code
_entity_poly.pdbx_strand_id
1 'polypeptide(L)'
;MPSHDDRDYEANGYLDGRASDDEGPEASNASSPRIHVRSESPGSQDAYFPVPVWLRESSKTFHWKWVPLRVRKAARATAAWCKGPDPPQMQKITPFFPSVQEAPIRIIDRFLPRTVHKAGLLLFFYFCWLLTFCLVLNHSASAGYIKGYGKPSPVWCGANYWASNNGCGLNGNQCRPFDNATFAFRCPANCARVKVLNPHAVGKQEINYRQFVIGGHNGSGHGNDAIESVYRGDSFLCQAAIHAGVVTNAKGGCGVVELDGARDSFPSVKRHGITSIGFDTTFPKTYKFVAGLSADCVKDLRWPLLAVTVGFTTILSLCTASPLVFFWSLLAMLFFHVGLVSDPPNNSDYASLSSLIIGRFLPAAFVAFVIYRYCVKPQLTALTAQFEKTILWLGGAWVGSLNNYTFDFIPIERLTPHDLQVQPGARLALVIVVLLLFSIALGQVWYLRLEGRLPRYLAIYAIFVTFLILCVALPSLNLRIHHYVLALLLLPGTRVQTRPSLLYQGILVGLFINGVARWGFDSILQTTAALRGDGQLNSLLPNVTAPILGASNITFSWAIPPRPWDGVSIIVNDVERHRWYYGEGHNSHTFNRQDNDQKAYFRFGYMSGSRSGDFTKAGVWDVDGSWTTMKPGPSR
;
A
#
# COMPACT_ATOMS: atom_id res chain seq x y z
N MET A 1 55.50 9.86 -1.55
CA MET A 1 56.51 9.78 -0.49
C MET A 1 55.94 8.97 0.67
N PRO A 2 56.73 8.06 1.24
CA PRO A 2 56.51 6.63 1.01
C PRO A 2 56.55 5.80 2.32
N SER A 3 56.05 4.55 2.27
CA SER A 3 56.83 3.29 2.41
C SER A 3 57.33 2.93 3.81
N HIS A 4 56.97 1.75 4.30
CA HIS A 4 57.80 0.52 4.27
C HIS A 4 57.04 -0.61 5.02
N ASP A 5 56.78 -1.76 4.38
CA ASP A 5 57.65 -2.97 4.27
C ASP A 5 57.83 -3.71 5.60
N ASP A 6 57.89 -5.03 5.69
CA ASP A 6 57.73 -6.13 4.75
C ASP A 6 57.88 -7.44 5.56
N ARG A 7 57.42 -8.56 4.98
CA ARG A 7 57.95 -9.93 5.11
C ARG A 7 57.74 -10.78 6.39
N ASP A 8 56.85 -11.77 6.22
CA ASP A 8 57.13 -13.21 6.04
C ASP A 8 58.39 -13.82 6.71
N TYR A 9 58.22 -14.97 7.37
CA TYR A 9 58.66 -16.30 6.86
C TYR A 9 58.47 -17.41 7.93
N GLU A 10 57.93 -18.56 7.48
CA GLU A 10 58.27 -19.98 7.80
C GLU A 10 58.51 -20.46 9.26
N ALA A 11 58.39 -21.73 9.65
CA ALA A 11 57.78 -22.98 9.16
C ALA A 11 58.04 -24.04 10.28
N ASN A 12 57.21 -25.10 10.28
CA ASN A 12 57.51 -26.48 10.69
C ASN A 12 58.05 -26.82 12.10
N GLY A 13 57.44 -27.87 12.68
CA GLY A 13 58.07 -28.63 13.77
C GLY A 13 57.15 -29.66 14.43
N TYR A 14 56.95 -30.80 13.77
CA TYR A 14 56.54 -32.06 14.40
C TYR A 14 57.55 -32.46 15.50
N LEU A 15 57.09 -33.05 16.62
CA LEU A 15 57.43 -34.44 16.99
C LEU A 15 56.90 -34.87 18.37
N ASP A 16 56.42 -36.10 18.33
CA ASP A 16 56.02 -37.10 19.31
C ASP A 16 57.04 -37.36 20.46
N GLY A 17 56.58 -37.92 21.58
CA GLY A 17 57.42 -38.35 22.69
C GLY A 17 56.64 -39.05 23.81
N ARG A 18 56.91 -40.35 23.98
CA ARG A 18 56.18 -41.37 24.74
C ARG A 18 57.03 -41.89 25.93
N ALA A 19 56.35 -42.41 26.97
CA ALA A 19 56.84 -43.33 28.03
C ALA A 19 57.77 -42.72 29.11
N SER A 20 57.84 -43.16 30.38
CA SER A 20 57.36 -44.33 31.14
C SER A 20 57.57 -44.09 32.65
N ASP A 21 56.72 -44.73 33.47
CA ASP A 21 56.94 -45.45 34.74
C ASP A 21 57.67 -44.80 35.94
N ASP A 22 57.01 -44.82 37.12
CA ASP A 22 57.66 -45.28 38.37
C ASP A 22 56.66 -45.63 39.51
N GLU A 23 57.17 -46.45 40.43
CA GLU A 23 56.57 -47.41 41.38
C GLU A 23 55.70 -46.90 42.57
N GLY A 24 54.98 -47.86 43.21
CA GLY A 24 54.11 -47.70 44.40
C GLY A 24 54.84 -47.57 45.77
N PRO A 25 54.15 -47.71 46.94
CA PRO A 25 53.59 -49.01 47.38
C PRO A 25 52.22 -48.96 48.15
N GLU A 26 51.77 -50.16 48.52
CA GLU A 26 50.47 -50.62 49.07
C GLU A 26 50.16 -50.29 50.55
N ALA A 27 48.85 -50.33 50.93
CA ALA A 27 48.35 -51.08 52.10
C ALA A 27 46.80 -51.28 52.14
N SER A 28 46.40 -52.57 52.16
CA SER A 28 45.31 -53.25 52.90
C SER A 28 43.80 -52.96 52.73
N ASN A 29 43.15 -53.88 51.98
CA ASN A 29 41.99 -54.76 52.29
C ASN A 29 40.85 -54.36 53.28
N ALA A 30 39.60 -54.43 52.78
CA ALA A 30 38.51 -55.21 53.41
C ALA A 30 37.34 -55.53 52.43
N SER A 31 37.29 -56.80 52.02
CA SER A 31 36.16 -57.73 51.73
C SER A 31 34.84 -57.28 51.05
N SER A 32 34.55 -58.01 49.96
CA SER A 32 33.32 -58.12 49.15
C SER A 32 32.17 -58.92 49.84
N PRO A 33 30.95 -59.03 49.27
CA PRO A 33 30.74 -60.08 48.25
C PRO A 33 29.91 -59.65 47.03
N ARG A 34 30.36 -60.13 45.87
CA ARG A 34 29.65 -60.17 44.58
C ARG A 34 28.58 -61.26 44.57
N ILE A 35 27.46 -60.98 43.92
CA ILE A 35 26.61 -62.00 43.26
C ILE A 35 26.68 -61.73 41.76
N HIS A 36 27.17 -62.73 41.01
CA HIS A 36 27.14 -62.77 39.55
C HIS A 36 25.88 -63.47 39.08
N VAL A 37 25.17 -62.89 38.11
CA VAL A 37 24.34 -63.63 37.14
C VAL A 37 24.65 -63.08 35.74
N ARG A 38 24.89 -63.99 34.79
CA ARG A 38 25.27 -63.75 33.40
C ARG A 38 24.27 -64.49 32.49
N SER A 39 23.63 -63.79 31.54
CA SER A 39 23.31 -64.21 30.15
C SER A 39 22.50 -63.07 29.48
N GLU A 40 22.99 -62.43 28.42
CA GLU A 40 22.81 -62.69 26.97
C GLU A 40 21.53 -62.14 26.31
N SER A 41 21.77 -61.28 25.30
CA SER A 41 20.94 -60.95 24.10
C SER A 41 19.95 -59.77 24.11
N PRO A 42 19.74 -59.11 22.94
CA PRO A 42 19.41 -57.68 22.83
C PRO A 42 17.93 -57.43 22.53
N GLY A 43 17.43 -56.27 22.99
CA GLY A 43 16.14 -55.73 22.57
C GLY A 43 15.09 -55.71 23.68
N SER A 44 15.04 -54.61 24.42
CA SER A 44 13.77 -54.11 24.95
C SER A 44 13.86 -52.59 25.07
N GLN A 45 12.85 -51.96 24.51
CA GLN A 45 12.62 -50.53 24.55
C GLN A 45 12.53 -50.09 26.01
N ASP A 46 13.20 -49.00 26.38
CA ASP A 46 13.00 -48.31 27.65
C ASP A 46 11.53 -47.90 27.79
N ALA A 47 10.72 -48.77 28.41
CA ALA A 47 9.36 -48.48 28.79
C ALA A 47 9.39 -47.55 30.01
N TYR A 48 9.47 -46.24 29.76
CA TYR A 48 9.29 -45.21 30.76
C TYR A 48 7.84 -45.28 31.29
N PHE A 49 7.60 -45.96 32.42
CA PHE A 49 6.30 -45.92 33.08
C PHE A 49 5.99 -44.46 33.50
N PRO A 50 4.86 -43.86 33.05
CA PRO A 50 4.54 -42.49 33.40
C PRO A 50 4.18 -42.42 34.88
N VAL A 51 4.97 -41.66 35.64
CA VAL A 51 4.73 -41.38 37.06
C VAL A 51 3.32 -40.81 37.25
N PRO A 52 2.50 -41.33 38.19
CA PRO A 52 1.14 -40.86 38.41
C PRO A 52 1.10 -39.36 38.71
N VAL A 53 0.11 -38.65 38.15
CA VAL A 53 -0.02 -37.18 38.25
C VAL A 53 0.00 -36.69 39.71
N TRP A 54 -0.57 -37.47 40.64
CA TRP A 54 -0.62 -37.14 42.06
C TRP A 54 0.77 -37.21 42.74
N LEU A 55 1.65 -38.13 42.32
CA LEU A 55 3.01 -38.28 42.85
C LEU A 55 3.95 -37.18 42.34
N ARG A 56 3.72 -36.71 41.10
CA ARG A 56 4.46 -35.57 40.52
C ARG A 56 4.09 -34.24 41.18
N GLU A 57 2.82 -34.08 41.55
CA GLU A 57 2.26 -32.85 42.11
C GLU A 57 2.41 -32.73 43.63
N SER A 58 2.76 -33.82 44.33
CA SER A 58 3.14 -33.79 45.76
C SER A 58 4.61 -33.38 45.98
N SER A 59 5.42 -33.29 44.92
CA SER A 59 6.83 -32.87 45.02
C SER A 59 6.97 -31.42 45.51
N LYS A 60 7.97 -31.18 46.37
CA LYS A 60 8.28 -29.84 46.92
C LYS A 60 8.70 -28.82 45.86
N THR A 61 9.02 -29.28 44.65
CA THR A 61 9.45 -28.47 43.49
C THR A 61 8.29 -28.04 42.58
N PHE A 62 7.04 -28.43 42.88
CA PHE A 62 5.88 -28.07 42.06
C PHE A 62 5.27 -26.72 42.47
N HIS A 63 5.63 -25.65 41.76
CA HIS A 63 5.28 -24.25 42.09
C HIS A 63 3.88 -23.77 41.63
N TRP A 64 3.11 -24.58 40.89
CA TRP A 64 1.86 -24.15 40.22
C TRP A 64 0.58 -24.61 40.94
N LYS A 65 0.62 -24.75 42.27
CA LYS A 65 -0.52 -25.26 43.07
C LYS A 65 -1.76 -24.34 43.04
N TRP A 66 -1.57 -23.04 42.80
CA TRP A 66 -2.63 -22.03 42.73
C TRP A 66 -3.51 -22.11 41.47
N VAL A 67 -3.05 -22.77 40.40
CA VAL A 67 -3.82 -22.92 39.16
C VAL A 67 -4.75 -24.14 39.25
N PRO A 68 -6.06 -24.02 38.94
CA PRO A 68 -6.99 -25.14 38.97
C PRO A 68 -6.52 -26.34 38.15
N LEU A 69 -6.72 -27.56 38.68
CA LEU A 69 -6.31 -28.82 38.04
C LEU A 69 -6.85 -28.97 36.61
N ARG A 70 -8.09 -28.54 36.35
CA ARG A 70 -8.71 -28.57 35.01
C ARG A 70 -7.92 -27.74 34.01
N VAL A 71 -7.48 -26.53 34.42
CA VAL A 71 -6.67 -25.63 33.58
C VAL A 71 -5.28 -26.22 33.34
N ARG A 72 -4.64 -26.80 34.36
CA ARG A 72 -3.33 -27.47 34.19
C ARG A 72 -3.39 -28.68 33.25
N LYS A 73 -4.43 -29.51 33.36
CA LYS A 73 -4.66 -30.64 32.44
C LYS A 73 -4.88 -30.16 31.01
N ALA A 74 -5.74 -29.15 30.82
CA ALA A 74 -5.98 -28.53 29.51
C ALA A 74 -4.68 -27.95 28.93
N ALA A 75 -3.89 -27.19 29.71
CA ALA A 75 -2.62 -26.63 29.26
C ALA A 75 -1.61 -27.70 28.83
N ARG A 76 -1.48 -28.81 29.58
CA ARG A 76 -0.63 -29.94 29.18
C ARG A 76 -1.13 -30.60 27.89
N ALA A 77 -2.44 -30.80 27.75
CA ALA A 77 -3.03 -31.36 26.53
C ALA A 77 -2.82 -30.44 25.32
N THR A 78 -3.02 -29.13 25.47
CA THR A 78 -2.74 -28.13 24.43
C THR A 78 -1.26 -28.11 24.07
N ALA A 79 -0.36 -28.12 25.06
CA ALA A 79 1.09 -28.15 24.79
C ALA A 79 1.51 -29.43 24.05
N ALA A 80 0.94 -30.59 24.42
CA ALA A 80 1.14 -31.85 23.70
C ALA A 80 0.58 -31.78 22.28
N TRP A 81 -0.62 -31.22 22.10
CA TRP A 81 -1.21 -31.02 20.78
C TRP A 81 -0.36 -30.10 19.90
N CYS A 82 0.15 -28.99 20.46
CA CYS A 82 0.97 -28.01 19.74
C CYS A 82 2.30 -28.59 19.24
N LYS A 83 2.88 -29.58 19.93
CA LYS A 83 4.11 -30.25 19.47
C LYS A 83 3.92 -30.98 18.14
N GLY A 84 2.71 -31.41 17.83
CA GLY A 84 2.42 -32.18 16.62
C GLY A 84 2.73 -33.67 16.76
N PRO A 85 2.64 -34.42 15.65
CA PRO A 85 2.96 -35.85 15.62
C PRO A 85 4.46 -36.10 15.74
N ASP A 86 4.83 -37.27 16.27
CA ASP A 86 6.20 -37.79 16.32
C ASP A 86 6.23 -39.18 15.65
N PRO A 87 6.91 -39.37 14.50
CA PRO A 87 7.75 -38.39 13.79
C PRO A 87 6.93 -37.29 13.07
N PRO A 88 7.54 -36.10 12.84
CA PRO A 88 6.88 -35.00 12.15
C PRO A 88 6.59 -35.35 10.68
N GLN A 89 5.42 -34.94 10.19
CA GLN A 89 4.96 -35.17 8.82
C GLN A 89 5.34 -33.99 7.92
N MET A 90 6.49 -34.09 7.27
CA MET A 90 6.97 -33.09 6.32
C MET A 90 6.06 -33.03 5.09
N GLN A 91 5.48 -31.85 4.84
CA GLN A 91 4.60 -31.66 3.70
C GLN A 91 5.41 -31.50 2.42
N LYS A 92 5.03 -32.22 1.37
CA LYS A 92 5.58 -32.08 0.03
C LYS A 92 4.47 -32.15 -1.00
N ILE A 93 4.61 -31.40 -2.08
CA ILE A 93 3.66 -31.44 -3.19
C ILE A 93 4.05 -32.58 -4.12
N THR A 94 3.15 -33.54 -4.29
CA THR A 94 3.19 -34.50 -5.39
C THR A 94 2.62 -33.82 -6.64
N PRO A 95 3.42 -33.63 -7.71
CA PRO A 95 2.96 -32.90 -8.88
C PRO A 95 1.80 -33.63 -9.58
N PHE A 96 0.81 -32.88 -10.04
CA PHE A 96 -0.18 -33.42 -10.99
C PHE A 96 0.48 -33.63 -12.34
N PHE A 97 0.33 -34.83 -12.91
CA PHE A 97 0.98 -35.23 -14.16
C PHE A 97 2.50 -34.96 -14.16
N PRO A 98 3.29 -35.71 -13.37
CA PRO A 98 4.72 -35.43 -13.16
C PRO A 98 5.53 -35.26 -14.45
N SER A 99 5.25 -36.07 -15.48
CA SER A 99 5.91 -35.98 -16.78
C SER A 99 5.72 -34.62 -17.45
N VAL A 100 4.53 -34.01 -17.35
CA VAL A 100 4.23 -32.69 -17.91
C VAL A 100 4.92 -31.61 -17.07
N GLN A 101 4.87 -31.73 -15.74
CA GLN A 101 5.45 -30.76 -14.81
C GLN A 101 6.97 -30.62 -14.98
N GLU A 102 7.65 -31.73 -15.21
CA GLU A 102 9.11 -31.76 -15.35
C GLU A 102 9.59 -31.54 -16.79
N ALA A 103 8.70 -31.63 -17.78
CA ALA A 103 9.06 -31.51 -19.19
C ALA A 103 9.87 -30.25 -19.52
N PRO A 104 9.51 -29.04 -19.06
CA PRO A 104 10.29 -27.83 -19.37
C PRO A 104 11.74 -27.92 -18.87
N ILE A 105 11.95 -28.45 -17.65
CA ILE A 105 13.29 -28.59 -17.07
C ILE A 105 14.08 -29.66 -17.83
N ARG A 106 13.46 -30.81 -18.11
CA ARG A 106 14.10 -31.90 -18.87
C ARG A 106 14.53 -31.46 -20.27
N ILE A 107 13.74 -30.62 -20.94
CA ILE A 107 14.09 -30.03 -22.23
C ILE A 107 15.35 -29.16 -22.11
N ILE A 108 15.39 -28.25 -21.13
CA ILE A 108 16.57 -27.40 -20.89
C ILE A 108 17.80 -28.25 -20.55
N ASP A 109 17.66 -29.25 -19.69
CA ASP A 109 18.75 -30.14 -19.30
C ASP A 109 19.26 -30.98 -20.48
N ARG A 110 18.37 -31.36 -21.41
CA ARG A 110 18.71 -32.11 -22.62
C ARG A 110 19.52 -31.27 -23.61
N PHE A 111 19.12 -30.03 -23.86
CA PHE A 111 19.79 -29.16 -24.85
C PHE A 111 20.99 -28.40 -24.26
N LEU A 112 20.95 -28.05 -22.97
CA LEU A 112 21.97 -27.26 -22.28
C LEU A 112 22.42 -27.94 -20.98
N PRO A 113 23.13 -29.08 -21.06
CA PRO A 113 23.48 -29.86 -19.87
C PRO A 113 24.47 -29.14 -18.94
N ARG A 114 25.36 -28.32 -19.49
CA ARG A 114 26.41 -27.61 -18.73
C ARG A 114 25.85 -26.37 -18.04
N THR A 115 26.23 -26.16 -16.78
CA THR A 115 25.85 -25.00 -15.95
C THR A 115 26.24 -23.66 -16.60
N VAL A 116 27.37 -23.61 -17.30
CA VAL A 116 27.83 -22.41 -18.01
C VAL A 116 26.86 -22.01 -19.14
N HIS A 117 26.35 -22.99 -19.90
CA HIS A 117 25.38 -22.70 -20.97
C HIS A 117 24.03 -22.24 -20.40
N LYS A 118 23.59 -22.83 -19.28
CA LYS A 118 22.39 -22.38 -18.56
C LYS A 118 22.54 -20.96 -18.02
N ALA A 119 23.72 -20.63 -17.47
CA ALA A 119 24.02 -19.27 -17.02
C ALA A 119 24.05 -18.28 -18.19
N GLY A 120 24.67 -18.64 -19.33
CA GLY A 120 24.66 -17.83 -20.55
C GLY A 120 23.25 -17.58 -21.09
N LEU A 121 22.41 -18.63 -21.15
CA LEU A 121 21.00 -18.49 -21.54
C LEU A 121 20.24 -17.57 -20.59
N LEU A 122 20.46 -17.70 -19.28
CA LEU A 122 19.81 -16.87 -18.27
C LEU A 122 20.23 -15.40 -18.39
N LEU A 123 21.51 -15.11 -18.62
CA LEU A 123 22.01 -13.75 -18.85
C LEU A 123 21.44 -13.15 -20.13
N PHE A 124 21.41 -13.92 -21.22
CA PHE A 124 20.76 -13.50 -22.47
C PHE A 124 19.27 -13.22 -22.26
N PHE A 125 18.58 -14.07 -21.51
CA PHE A 125 17.18 -13.90 -21.16
C PHE A 125 16.92 -12.61 -20.38
N TYR A 126 17.75 -12.31 -19.37
CA TYR A 126 17.69 -11.04 -18.64
C TYR A 126 17.97 -9.85 -19.53
N PHE A 127 18.96 -9.96 -20.43
CA PHE A 127 19.26 -8.91 -21.39
C PHE A 127 18.07 -8.63 -22.33
N CYS A 128 17.44 -9.67 -22.89
CA CYS A 128 16.26 -9.52 -23.74
C CYS A 128 15.09 -8.87 -23.00
N TRP A 129 14.83 -9.30 -21.75
CA TRP A 129 13.81 -8.68 -20.93
C TRP A 129 14.13 -7.22 -20.66
N LEU A 130 15.33 -6.91 -20.18
CA LEU A 130 15.76 -5.56 -19.83
C LEU A 130 15.74 -4.64 -21.04
N LEU A 131 16.27 -5.09 -22.18
CA LEU A 131 16.24 -4.33 -23.44
C LEU A 131 14.81 -4.03 -23.86
N THR A 132 13.93 -5.05 -23.90
CA THR A 132 12.52 -4.84 -24.26
C THR A 132 11.83 -3.91 -23.27
N PHE A 133 12.02 -4.12 -21.97
CA PHE A 133 11.45 -3.31 -20.91
C PHE A 133 11.89 -1.84 -21.01
N CYS A 134 13.19 -1.59 -21.16
CA CYS A 134 13.76 -0.25 -21.29
C CYS A 134 13.33 0.44 -22.59
N LEU A 135 13.31 -0.26 -23.73
CA LEU A 135 12.89 0.33 -25.01
C LEU A 135 11.41 0.74 -24.98
N VAL A 136 10.52 -0.15 -24.50
CA VAL A 136 9.10 0.16 -24.44
C VAL A 136 8.80 1.21 -23.36
N LEU A 137 9.49 1.16 -22.21
CA LEU A 137 9.36 2.19 -21.17
C LEU A 137 9.84 3.55 -21.68
N ASN A 138 11.00 3.61 -22.34
CA ASN A 138 11.52 4.83 -22.93
C ASN A 138 10.56 5.37 -23.99
N HIS A 139 10.06 4.52 -24.89
CA HIS A 139 9.04 4.93 -25.86
C HIS A 139 7.75 5.42 -25.17
N SER A 140 7.29 4.75 -24.11
CA SER A 140 6.15 5.22 -23.31
C SER A 140 6.41 6.57 -22.64
N ALA A 141 7.65 6.86 -22.26
CA ALA A 141 8.05 8.07 -21.57
C ALA A 141 8.36 9.25 -22.50
N SER A 142 8.91 8.95 -23.68
CA SER A 142 9.42 9.92 -24.63
C SER A 142 8.46 10.22 -25.77
N ALA A 143 7.60 9.26 -26.14
CA ALA A 143 6.72 9.41 -27.28
C ALA A 143 5.48 10.25 -26.96
N GLY A 144 5.03 10.98 -27.99
CA GLY A 144 3.96 11.95 -27.91
C GLY A 144 4.52 13.36 -28.04
N TYR A 145 4.16 14.03 -29.14
CA TYR A 145 4.42 15.44 -29.35
C TYR A 145 3.14 16.07 -29.87
N ILE A 146 2.66 17.10 -29.17
CA ILE A 146 1.47 17.83 -29.60
C ILE A 146 1.95 19.10 -30.31
N LYS A 147 1.61 19.21 -31.60
CA LYS A 147 1.98 20.37 -32.42
C LYS A 147 1.54 21.68 -31.74
N GLY A 148 2.49 22.57 -31.49
CA GLY A 148 2.26 23.87 -30.84
C GLY A 148 2.34 23.87 -29.31
N TYR A 149 2.30 22.70 -28.65
CA TYR A 149 2.29 22.58 -27.18
C TYR A 149 3.46 21.77 -26.61
N GLY A 150 4.23 21.11 -27.46
CA GLY A 150 5.42 20.36 -27.07
C GLY A 150 5.11 18.97 -26.53
N LYS A 151 6.00 18.48 -25.66
CA LYS A 151 5.91 17.13 -25.09
C LYS A 151 4.95 17.11 -23.89
N PRO A 152 3.92 16.24 -23.88
CA PRO A 152 3.02 16.10 -22.74
C PRO A 152 3.74 15.62 -21.46
N SER A 153 3.42 16.24 -20.33
CA SER A 153 3.96 15.88 -19.02
C SER A 153 3.08 14.86 -18.30
N PRO A 154 3.64 13.82 -17.66
CA PRO A 154 2.85 12.85 -16.92
C PRO A 154 2.18 13.50 -15.71
N VAL A 155 0.89 13.19 -15.50
CA VAL A 155 0.14 13.62 -14.31
C VAL A 155 -0.44 12.43 -13.58
N TRP A 156 -0.55 12.52 -12.25
CA TRP A 156 -1.21 11.49 -11.45
C TRP A 156 -2.75 11.67 -11.50
N CYS A 157 -3.50 10.60 -11.25
CA CYS A 157 -4.95 10.58 -11.50
C CYS A 157 -5.80 11.59 -10.69
N GLY A 158 -5.31 12.13 -9.57
CA GLY A 158 -5.99 13.16 -8.79
C GLY A 158 -5.33 14.55 -8.90
N ALA A 159 -4.47 14.76 -9.90
CA ALA A 159 -3.93 16.08 -10.21
C ALA A 159 -5.07 17.04 -10.55
N ASN A 160 -5.02 18.24 -9.99
CA ASN A 160 -5.99 19.31 -10.19
C ASN A 160 -5.27 20.67 -10.11
N TYR A 161 -6.00 21.74 -10.39
CA TYR A 161 -5.50 23.12 -10.45
C TYR A 161 -5.82 23.96 -9.22
N TRP A 162 -6.40 23.36 -8.18
CA TRP A 162 -6.87 24.06 -6.98
C TRP A 162 -6.51 23.29 -5.71
N ALA A 163 -5.53 23.81 -4.97
CA ALA A 163 -5.11 23.22 -3.71
C ALA A 163 -6.26 23.19 -2.69
N SER A 164 -6.38 22.07 -1.96
CA SER A 164 -7.37 21.88 -0.91
C SER A 164 -7.22 22.90 0.23
N ASN A 165 -8.30 23.13 0.99
CA ASN A 165 -8.36 24.09 2.09
C ASN A 165 -8.07 25.53 1.65
N ASN A 166 -7.43 26.32 2.51
CA ASN A 166 -6.92 27.64 2.19
C ASN A 166 -5.56 27.62 1.45
N GLY A 167 -5.21 26.51 0.79
CA GLY A 167 -3.93 26.34 0.10
C GLY A 167 -3.75 27.27 -1.11
N CYS A 168 -4.84 27.62 -1.80
CA CYS A 168 -4.83 28.64 -2.84
C CYS A 168 -4.82 30.07 -2.31
N GLY A 169 -4.93 30.24 -0.98
CA GLY A 169 -4.95 31.50 -0.26
C GLY A 169 -6.01 32.51 -0.71
N LEU A 170 -5.85 33.75 -0.25
CA LEU A 170 -6.82 34.83 -0.46
C LEU A 170 -7.04 35.07 -1.95
N ASN A 171 -8.31 35.04 -2.36
CA ASN A 171 -8.77 35.15 -3.75
C ASN A 171 -8.17 34.10 -4.71
N GLY A 172 -7.61 33.01 -4.20
CA GLY A 172 -6.95 31.99 -5.01
C GLY A 172 -5.58 32.39 -5.56
N ASN A 173 -4.96 33.46 -5.03
CA ASN A 173 -3.74 34.05 -5.59
C ASN A 173 -2.57 33.06 -5.71
N GLN A 174 -2.46 32.08 -4.82
CA GLN A 174 -1.42 31.05 -4.84
C GLN A 174 -1.67 29.96 -5.91
N CYS A 175 -2.86 29.93 -6.52
CA CYS A 175 -3.22 28.99 -7.57
C CYS A 175 -3.30 29.64 -8.95
N ARG A 176 -2.64 30.79 -9.15
CA ARG A 176 -2.49 31.42 -10.48
C ARG A 176 -1.60 30.59 -11.42
N PRO A 177 -1.70 30.77 -12.74
CA PRO A 177 -2.63 31.65 -13.47
C PRO A 177 -4.08 31.12 -13.47
N PHE A 178 -5.04 32.00 -13.78
CA PHE A 178 -6.47 31.65 -13.87
C PHE A 178 -6.97 31.41 -15.30
N ASP A 179 -6.31 32.02 -16.27
CA ASP A 179 -6.64 32.05 -17.69
C ASP A 179 -5.36 32.07 -18.55
N ASN A 180 -5.52 32.01 -19.87
CA ASN A 180 -4.44 32.21 -20.87
C ASN A 180 -3.19 31.33 -20.69
N ALA A 181 -3.34 30.20 -20.00
CA ALA A 181 -2.29 29.21 -19.83
C ALA A 181 -2.76 27.88 -20.39
N THR A 182 -1.87 27.23 -21.13
CA THR A 182 -2.10 25.92 -21.71
C THR A 182 -1.09 24.93 -21.16
N PHE A 183 -1.52 23.67 -21.01
CA PHE A 183 -0.68 22.62 -20.48
C PHE A 183 -0.94 21.30 -21.21
N ALA A 184 0.11 20.71 -21.78
CA ALA A 184 0.05 19.38 -22.37
C ALA A 184 0.27 18.33 -21.26
N PHE A 185 -0.74 17.50 -21.01
CA PHE A 185 -0.75 16.51 -19.94
C PHE A 185 -0.90 15.10 -20.46
N ARG A 186 -0.35 14.12 -19.75
CA ARG A 186 -0.51 12.69 -20.03
C ARG A 186 -1.12 11.97 -18.84
N CYS A 187 -2.27 11.36 -19.07
CA CYS A 187 -3.02 10.62 -18.09
C CYS A 187 -2.74 9.11 -18.15
N PRO A 188 -2.49 8.48 -16.99
CA PRO A 188 -2.37 7.05 -16.91
C PRO A 188 -3.71 6.35 -17.15
N ALA A 189 -3.66 5.07 -17.52
CA ALA A 189 -4.85 4.24 -17.58
C ALA A 189 -5.46 4.00 -16.18
N ASN A 190 -6.77 3.76 -16.16
CA ASN A 190 -7.59 3.45 -14.99
C ASN A 190 -7.72 4.59 -13.95
N CYS A 191 -7.75 5.85 -14.37
CA CYS A 191 -7.94 6.99 -13.46
C CYS A 191 -9.38 7.18 -12.95
N ALA A 192 -10.38 6.54 -13.57
CA ALA A 192 -11.76 6.58 -13.08
C ALA A 192 -11.94 5.90 -11.72
N ARG A 193 -10.97 5.07 -11.27
CA ARG A 193 -11.02 4.40 -9.96
C ARG A 193 -10.78 5.34 -8.79
N VAL A 194 -10.05 6.45 -9.01
CA VAL A 194 -9.66 7.35 -7.93
C VAL A 194 -10.90 8.06 -7.39
N LYS A 195 -11.01 8.13 -6.08
CA LYS A 195 -12.14 8.74 -5.37
C LYS A 195 -11.62 9.74 -4.36
N VAL A 196 -12.44 10.72 -4.02
CA VAL A 196 -12.21 11.51 -2.82
C VAL A 196 -12.47 10.60 -1.61
N LEU A 197 -11.46 10.40 -0.76
CA LEU A 197 -11.53 9.51 0.41
C LEU A 197 -11.87 10.24 1.70
N ASN A 198 -11.71 11.56 1.71
CA ASN A 198 -12.07 12.43 2.82
C ASN A 198 -13.25 13.31 2.37
N PRO A 199 -14.21 13.64 3.25
CA PRO A 199 -15.30 14.53 2.87
C PRO A 199 -14.78 15.87 2.35
N HIS A 200 -15.16 16.23 1.13
CA HIS A 200 -14.75 17.47 0.46
C HIS A 200 -15.97 18.34 0.14
N ALA A 201 -15.96 19.57 0.60
CA ALA A 201 -17.06 20.49 0.43
C ALA A 201 -17.12 21.08 -0.99
N VAL A 202 -18.31 21.12 -1.59
CA VAL A 202 -18.58 21.75 -2.90
C VAL A 202 -19.90 22.51 -2.81
N GLY A 203 -19.86 23.85 -2.74
CA GLY A 203 -21.06 24.66 -2.58
C GLY A 203 -21.80 24.36 -1.28
N LYS A 204 -23.01 23.79 -1.31
CA LYS A 204 -23.69 23.28 -0.08
C LYS A 204 -23.50 21.78 0.18
N GLN A 205 -22.85 21.07 -0.74
CA GLN A 205 -22.73 19.62 -0.75
C GLN A 205 -21.41 19.19 -0.13
N GLU A 206 -21.37 17.92 0.29
CA GLU A 206 -20.16 17.27 0.81
C GLU A 206 -19.97 15.97 0.04
N ILE A 207 -18.82 15.86 -0.62
CA ILE A 207 -18.52 14.80 -1.58
C ILE A 207 -17.58 13.81 -0.92
N ASN A 208 -17.97 12.53 -0.88
CA ASN A 208 -17.15 11.45 -0.31
C ASN A 208 -17.34 10.15 -1.09
N TYR A 209 -16.29 9.33 -1.19
CA TYR A 209 -16.26 8.02 -1.86
C TYR A 209 -16.72 8.01 -3.32
N ARG A 210 -16.52 9.11 -4.06
CA ARG A 210 -16.85 9.20 -5.49
C ARG A 210 -15.80 9.98 -6.29
N GLN A 211 -15.90 9.87 -7.60
CA GLN A 211 -15.11 10.64 -8.57
C GLN A 211 -15.31 12.14 -8.38
N PHE A 212 -14.26 12.92 -8.66
CA PHE A 212 -14.23 14.36 -8.40
C PHE A 212 -14.12 15.15 -9.70
N VAL A 213 -15.27 15.38 -10.32
CA VAL A 213 -15.41 16.16 -11.55
C VAL A 213 -16.59 17.10 -11.36
N ILE A 214 -16.40 18.39 -11.56
CA ILE A 214 -17.42 19.44 -11.38
C ILE A 214 -17.64 20.14 -12.71
N GLY A 215 -18.89 20.19 -13.18
CA GLY A 215 -19.27 20.72 -14.49
C GLY A 215 -19.21 19.71 -15.62
N GLY A 216 -18.69 20.11 -16.78
CA GLY A 216 -18.62 19.27 -17.99
C GLY A 216 -19.80 19.39 -18.95
N HIS A 217 -20.56 20.49 -18.86
CA HIS A 217 -21.62 20.87 -19.78
C HIS A 217 -21.30 22.23 -20.42
N ASN A 218 -21.72 22.45 -21.65
CA ASN A 218 -21.77 23.76 -22.26
C ASN A 218 -23.12 24.40 -21.91
N GLY A 219 -23.14 25.65 -21.44
CA GLY A 219 -24.38 26.34 -21.07
C GLY A 219 -25.40 26.50 -22.21
N SER A 220 -25.00 26.20 -23.46
CA SER A 220 -25.85 26.04 -24.63
C SER A 220 -26.25 24.57 -24.75
N GLY A 221 -27.51 24.21 -24.48
CA GLY A 221 -28.05 22.85 -24.58
C GLY A 221 -28.06 22.22 -25.99
N HIS A 222 -27.14 22.61 -26.86
CA HIS A 222 -26.95 22.12 -28.22
C HIS A 222 -25.50 21.67 -28.39
N GLY A 223 -25.27 20.36 -28.28
CA GLY A 223 -24.00 19.73 -28.65
C GLY A 223 -23.62 18.55 -27.77
N ASN A 224 -23.55 17.37 -28.38
CA ASN A 224 -22.89 16.19 -27.80
C ASN A 224 -21.36 16.26 -27.90
N ASP A 225 -20.81 17.41 -28.29
CA ASP A 225 -19.40 17.56 -28.60
C ASP A 225 -18.55 17.75 -27.35
N ALA A 226 -17.51 16.93 -27.26
CA ALA A 226 -16.47 16.91 -26.22
C ALA A 226 -15.78 18.27 -25.98
N ILE A 227 -15.93 19.21 -26.92
CA ILE A 227 -15.03 20.34 -27.16
C ILE A 227 -15.39 21.58 -26.31
N GLU A 228 -16.63 21.70 -25.85
CA GLU A 228 -17.08 22.87 -25.07
C GLU A 228 -17.35 22.57 -23.59
N SER A 229 -16.91 21.39 -23.10
CA SER A 229 -17.11 21.01 -21.71
C SER A 229 -16.14 21.77 -20.81
N VAL A 230 -16.67 22.67 -19.96
CA VAL A 230 -15.86 23.43 -18.99
C VAL A 230 -15.94 22.79 -17.61
N TYR A 231 -14.78 22.68 -16.97
CA TYR A 231 -14.61 22.05 -15.67
C TYR A 231 -14.06 23.03 -14.64
N ARG A 232 -14.49 22.88 -13.40
CA ARG A 232 -13.95 23.65 -12.26
C ARG A 232 -12.51 23.22 -11.97
N GLY A 233 -11.64 24.17 -11.60
CA GLY A 233 -10.20 23.94 -11.44
C GLY A 233 -9.80 22.90 -10.39
N ASP A 234 -10.65 22.58 -9.43
CA ASP A 234 -10.43 21.53 -8.43
C ASP A 234 -10.79 20.12 -8.93
N SER A 235 -11.46 20.00 -10.08
CA SER A 235 -11.74 18.71 -10.72
C SER A 235 -10.45 17.94 -11.02
N PHE A 236 -10.48 16.61 -10.84
CA PHE A 236 -9.35 15.76 -11.20
C PHE A 236 -9.17 15.75 -12.73
N LEU A 237 -8.03 16.25 -13.20
CA LEU A 237 -7.73 16.51 -14.62
C LEU A 237 -7.97 15.27 -15.49
N CYS A 238 -7.46 14.12 -15.08
CA CYS A 238 -7.62 12.88 -15.85
C CYS A 238 -9.06 12.34 -15.84
N GLN A 239 -9.82 12.55 -14.76
CA GLN A 239 -11.23 12.16 -14.72
C GLN A 239 -12.07 13.09 -15.59
N ALA A 240 -11.80 14.39 -15.56
CA ALA A 240 -12.42 15.35 -16.45
C ALA A 240 -12.10 15.05 -17.93
N ALA A 241 -10.87 14.64 -18.24
CA ALA A 241 -10.47 14.25 -19.59
C ALA A 241 -11.19 12.98 -20.08
N ILE A 242 -11.41 12.00 -19.18
CA ILE A 242 -12.25 10.82 -19.47
C ILE A 242 -13.70 11.24 -19.68
N HIS A 243 -14.24 12.08 -18.79
CA HIS A 243 -15.61 12.58 -18.85
C HIS A 243 -15.87 13.35 -20.15
N ALA A 244 -14.91 14.18 -20.59
CA ALA A 244 -14.94 14.90 -21.86
C ALA A 244 -14.78 13.99 -23.09
N GLY A 245 -14.25 12.77 -22.93
CA GLY A 245 -13.94 11.88 -24.07
C GLY A 245 -12.59 12.18 -24.75
N VAL A 246 -11.75 13.02 -24.15
CA VAL A 246 -10.39 13.33 -24.65
C VAL A 246 -9.47 12.12 -24.52
N VAL A 247 -9.63 11.36 -23.42
CA VAL A 247 -8.89 10.12 -23.16
C VAL A 247 -9.84 9.02 -22.72
N THR A 248 -9.41 7.75 -22.79
CA THR A 248 -10.24 6.61 -22.36
C THR A 248 -9.74 6.06 -21.02
N ASN A 249 -10.65 5.57 -20.17
CA ASN A 249 -10.24 4.95 -18.91
C ASN A 249 -9.33 3.73 -19.14
N ALA A 250 -9.58 2.93 -20.18
CA ALA A 250 -8.83 1.69 -20.41
C ALA A 250 -7.37 1.92 -20.86
N LYS A 251 -7.13 2.94 -21.70
CA LYS A 251 -5.83 3.16 -22.35
C LYS A 251 -5.11 4.43 -21.90
N GLY A 252 -5.74 5.25 -21.04
CA GLY A 252 -5.24 6.59 -20.74
C GLY A 252 -5.13 7.43 -22.02
N GLY A 253 -4.16 8.34 -22.04
CA GLY A 253 -3.84 9.15 -23.22
C GLY A 253 -3.19 10.47 -22.84
N CYS A 254 -3.13 11.39 -23.78
CA CYS A 254 -2.73 12.76 -23.49
C CYS A 254 -3.69 13.75 -24.15
N GLY A 255 -3.62 14.99 -23.70
CA GLY A 255 -4.39 16.08 -24.24
C GLY A 255 -3.78 17.42 -23.86
N VAL A 256 -4.41 18.49 -24.32
CA VAL A 256 -4.07 19.85 -23.93
C VAL A 256 -5.25 20.43 -23.18
N VAL A 257 -4.95 21.00 -22.03
CA VAL A 257 -5.90 21.76 -21.24
C VAL A 257 -5.59 23.24 -21.35
N GLU A 258 -6.62 24.06 -21.43
CA GLU A 258 -6.57 25.52 -21.51
C GLU A 258 -7.35 26.09 -20.32
N LEU A 259 -6.74 27.00 -19.58
CA LEU A 259 -7.41 27.71 -18.49
C LEU A 259 -8.33 28.81 -19.05
N ASP A 260 -9.58 28.82 -18.60
CA ASP A 260 -10.69 29.63 -19.15
C ASP A 260 -11.22 30.68 -18.15
N GLY A 261 -10.47 30.97 -17.08
CA GLY A 261 -10.81 32.01 -16.13
C GLY A 261 -12.05 31.70 -15.27
N ALA A 262 -12.75 32.77 -14.87
CA ALA A 262 -13.93 32.68 -14.02
C ALA A 262 -15.17 32.26 -14.83
N ARG A 263 -15.95 31.33 -14.28
CA ARG A 263 -17.22 30.93 -14.89
C ARG A 263 -18.28 30.70 -13.83
N ASP A 264 -19.51 30.92 -14.26
CA ASP A 264 -20.70 30.79 -13.46
C ASP A 264 -21.44 29.51 -13.83
N SER A 265 -21.97 28.82 -12.81
CA SER A 265 -22.83 27.65 -12.94
C SER A 265 -22.21 26.45 -13.69
N PHE A 266 -22.19 25.32 -13.00
CA PHE A 266 -21.64 24.06 -13.45
C PHE A 266 -22.71 22.99 -13.25
N PRO A 267 -23.54 22.69 -14.26
CA PRO A 267 -24.58 21.68 -14.11
C PRO A 267 -23.97 20.27 -14.09
N SER A 268 -24.62 19.37 -13.36
CA SER A 268 -24.21 17.95 -13.27
C SER A 268 -24.69 17.18 -14.49
N VAL A 269 -23.78 16.44 -15.12
CA VAL A 269 -24.05 15.59 -16.29
C VAL A 269 -23.32 14.26 -16.15
N LYS A 270 -23.82 13.22 -16.84
CA LYS A 270 -23.16 11.90 -16.88
C LYS A 270 -22.65 11.63 -18.28
N ARG A 271 -21.32 11.50 -18.43
CA ARG A 271 -20.65 11.19 -19.71
C ARG A 271 -19.52 10.18 -19.48
N HIS A 272 -19.34 9.27 -20.42
CA HIS A 272 -18.24 8.29 -20.43
C HIS A 272 -18.07 7.51 -19.10
N GLY A 273 -19.18 7.20 -18.42
CA GLY A 273 -19.19 6.44 -17.16
C GLY A 273 -18.86 7.25 -15.90
N ILE A 274 -18.68 8.58 -16.00
CA ILE A 274 -18.44 9.49 -14.89
C ILE A 274 -19.66 10.41 -14.74
N THR A 275 -20.16 10.58 -13.52
CA THR A 275 -21.21 11.55 -13.19
C THR A 275 -20.58 12.75 -12.49
N SER A 276 -20.63 13.92 -13.12
CA SER A 276 -20.08 15.15 -12.55
C SER A 276 -20.94 15.71 -11.42
N ILE A 277 -20.39 16.66 -10.68
CA ILE A 277 -20.99 17.31 -9.53
C ILE A 277 -21.46 18.69 -9.98
N GLY A 278 -22.65 19.07 -9.52
CA GLY A 278 -23.24 20.36 -9.84
C GLY A 278 -22.79 21.44 -8.86
N PHE A 279 -22.53 22.65 -9.35
CA PHE A 279 -22.19 23.83 -8.56
C PHE A 279 -22.82 25.07 -9.19
N ASP A 280 -23.80 25.68 -8.53
CA ASP A 280 -24.71 26.70 -9.07
C ASP A 280 -24.28 28.15 -8.78
N THR A 281 -22.97 28.42 -8.81
CA THR A 281 -22.39 29.76 -8.56
C THR A 281 -21.04 29.93 -9.25
N THR A 282 -20.42 31.12 -9.13
CA THR A 282 -19.13 31.47 -9.73
C THR A 282 -17.96 30.74 -9.10
N PHE A 283 -17.01 30.32 -9.94
CA PHE A 283 -15.68 29.90 -9.51
C PHE A 283 -14.59 30.55 -10.38
N PRO A 284 -13.50 31.07 -9.77
CA PRO A 284 -12.54 31.94 -10.48
C PRO A 284 -11.59 31.20 -11.42
N LYS A 285 -11.47 29.87 -11.31
CA LYS A 285 -10.54 29.07 -12.10
C LYS A 285 -11.24 27.90 -12.76
N THR A 286 -11.32 27.93 -14.07
CA THR A 286 -11.87 26.84 -14.87
C THR A 286 -10.93 26.41 -15.98
N TYR A 287 -11.20 25.25 -16.55
CA TYR A 287 -10.44 24.77 -17.70
C TYR A 287 -11.32 23.99 -18.68
N LYS A 288 -10.88 23.99 -19.93
CA LYS A 288 -11.46 23.24 -21.04
C LYS A 288 -10.37 22.47 -21.79
N PHE A 289 -10.77 21.55 -22.66
CA PHE A 289 -9.83 20.76 -23.44
C PHE A 289 -9.79 21.23 -24.89
N VAL A 290 -8.59 21.31 -25.46
CA VAL A 290 -8.42 21.70 -26.86
C VAL A 290 -8.72 20.51 -27.78
N ALA A 291 -9.60 20.72 -28.76
CA ALA A 291 -10.08 19.70 -29.68
C ALA A 291 -9.02 19.21 -30.67
N GLY A 292 -9.17 17.97 -31.15
CA GLY A 292 -8.42 17.46 -32.32
C GLY A 292 -6.94 17.15 -32.09
N LEU A 293 -6.43 17.32 -30.86
CA LEU A 293 -5.01 17.16 -30.53
C LEU A 293 -4.63 15.80 -29.92
N SER A 294 -5.59 14.89 -29.75
CA SER A 294 -5.38 13.60 -29.07
C SER A 294 -4.93 12.46 -29.99
N ALA A 295 -5.03 12.62 -31.31
CA ALA A 295 -4.72 11.56 -32.28
C ALA A 295 -3.22 11.22 -32.37
N ASP A 296 -2.35 12.21 -32.19
CA ASP A 296 -0.89 12.07 -32.34
C ASP A 296 -0.19 11.53 -31.09
N CYS A 297 -0.96 11.12 -30.07
CA CYS A 297 -0.41 10.76 -28.78
C CYS A 297 -0.35 9.26 -28.52
N VAL A 298 0.81 8.81 -28.03
CA VAL A 298 0.99 7.43 -27.60
C VAL A 298 0.18 7.17 -26.33
N LYS A 299 -0.64 6.12 -26.40
CA LYS A 299 -1.45 5.64 -25.27
C LYS A 299 -0.58 5.10 -24.15
N ASP A 300 -1.16 4.85 -22.99
CA ASP A 300 -0.45 4.23 -21.88
C ASP A 300 -0.06 2.78 -22.24
N LEU A 301 1.25 2.50 -22.27
CA LEU A 301 1.78 1.18 -22.65
C LEU A 301 1.91 0.21 -21.47
N ARG A 302 1.38 0.54 -20.27
CA ARG A 302 1.49 -0.34 -19.09
C ARG A 302 0.97 -1.75 -19.33
N TRP A 303 -0.12 -1.91 -20.09
CA TRP A 303 -0.74 -3.22 -20.32
C TRP A 303 0.10 -4.08 -21.27
N PRO A 304 0.59 -3.57 -22.41
CA PRO A 304 1.63 -4.25 -23.19
C PRO A 304 2.87 -4.63 -22.39
N LEU A 305 3.44 -3.70 -21.60
CA LEU A 305 4.60 -4.00 -20.75
C LEU A 305 4.30 -5.08 -19.71
N LEU A 306 3.09 -5.09 -19.17
CA LEU A 306 2.64 -6.11 -18.23
C LEU A 306 2.61 -7.48 -18.92
N ALA A 307 2.00 -7.57 -20.10
CA ALA A 307 1.96 -8.81 -20.87
C ALA A 307 3.37 -9.35 -21.17
N VAL A 308 4.30 -8.47 -21.57
CA VAL A 308 5.72 -8.84 -21.77
C VAL A 308 6.32 -9.37 -20.47
N THR A 309 6.23 -8.63 -19.37
CA THR A 309 6.85 -9.03 -18.09
C THR A 309 6.24 -10.31 -17.53
N VAL A 310 4.92 -10.50 -17.65
CA VAL A 310 4.22 -11.75 -17.31
C VAL A 310 4.73 -12.91 -18.17
N GLY A 311 4.90 -12.71 -19.47
CA GLY A 311 5.44 -13.72 -20.38
C GLY A 311 6.85 -14.17 -19.99
N PHE A 312 7.77 -13.22 -19.78
CA PHE A 312 9.13 -13.52 -19.33
C PHE A 312 9.14 -14.22 -17.95
N THR A 313 8.42 -13.70 -16.96
CA THR A 313 8.37 -14.32 -15.63
C THR A 313 7.75 -15.72 -15.66
N THR A 314 6.77 -15.97 -16.53
CA THR A 314 6.15 -17.29 -16.76
C THR A 314 7.14 -18.28 -17.37
N ILE A 315 7.82 -17.89 -18.45
CA ILE A 315 8.84 -18.74 -19.10
C ILE A 315 9.94 -19.08 -18.10
N LEU A 316 10.46 -18.08 -17.37
CA LEU A 316 11.47 -18.29 -16.35
C LEU A 316 10.98 -19.26 -15.26
N SER A 317 9.75 -19.06 -14.76
CA SER A 317 9.14 -19.91 -13.74
C SER A 317 9.05 -21.36 -14.18
N LEU A 318 8.60 -21.61 -15.41
CA LEU A 318 8.47 -22.97 -15.95
C LEU A 318 9.82 -23.66 -16.15
N CYS A 319 10.83 -22.90 -16.57
CA CYS A 319 12.14 -23.44 -16.97
C CYS A 319 13.19 -23.48 -15.84
N THR A 320 12.85 -23.09 -14.60
CA THR A 320 13.82 -23.06 -13.48
C THR A 320 13.36 -23.86 -12.27
N ALA A 321 14.19 -24.81 -11.83
CA ALA A 321 14.01 -25.51 -10.55
C ALA A 321 14.72 -24.82 -9.38
N SER A 322 15.64 -23.88 -9.65
CA SER A 322 16.44 -23.25 -8.61
C SER A 322 15.63 -22.18 -7.87
N PRO A 323 15.40 -22.33 -6.54
CA PRO A 323 14.71 -21.30 -5.76
C PRO A 323 15.44 -19.96 -5.80
N LEU A 324 16.78 -19.97 -5.90
CA LEU A 324 17.60 -18.78 -5.95
C LEU A 324 17.32 -17.98 -7.23
N VAL A 325 17.45 -18.62 -8.39
CA VAL A 325 17.21 -17.98 -9.69
C VAL A 325 15.76 -17.52 -9.78
N PHE A 326 14.81 -18.39 -9.41
CA PHE A 326 13.40 -18.06 -9.42
C PHE A 326 13.09 -16.79 -8.61
N PHE A 327 13.40 -16.79 -7.31
CA PHE A 327 12.99 -15.71 -6.42
C PHE A 327 13.65 -14.38 -6.77
N TRP A 328 14.97 -14.35 -6.98
CA TRP A 328 15.68 -13.09 -7.21
C TRP A 328 15.38 -12.46 -8.56
N SER A 329 15.15 -13.27 -9.60
CA SER A 329 14.68 -12.75 -10.89
C SER A 329 13.29 -12.15 -10.78
N LEU A 330 12.36 -12.88 -10.13
CA LEU A 330 11.00 -12.40 -9.96
C LEU A 330 10.94 -11.16 -9.09
N LEU A 331 11.71 -11.10 -7.99
CA LEU A 331 11.83 -9.92 -7.17
C LEU A 331 12.24 -8.71 -8.01
N ALA A 332 13.32 -8.80 -8.78
CA ALA A 332 13.78 -7.69 -9.60
C ALA A 332 12.76 -7.30 -10.68
N MET A 333 12.28 -8.26 -11.47
CA MET A 333 11.33 -8.01 -12.56
C MET A 333 10.02 -7.40 -12.05
N LEU A 334 9.41 -7.96 -11.00
CA LEU A 334 8.17 -7.42 -10.43
C LEU A 334 8.40 -6.06 -9.77
N PHE A 335 9.51 -5.86 -9.05
CA PHE A 335 9.78 -4.60 -8.35
C PHE A 335 9.93 -3.43 -9.31
N PHE A 336 10.75 -3.58 -10.36
CA PHE A 336 10.90 -2.54 -11.37
C PHE A 336 9.64 -2.37 -12.22
N HIS A 337 8.91 -3.46 -12.50
CA HIS A 337 7.63 -3.37 -13.22
C HIS A 337 6.59 -2.57 -12.42
N VAL A 338 6.40 -2.87 -11.13
CA VAL A 338 5.45 -2.12 -10.31
C VAL A 338 5.88 -0.66 -10.16
N GLY A 339 7.13 -0.42 -9.78
CA GLY A 339 7.64 0.92 -9.47
C GLY A 339 7.76 1.86 -10.67
N LEU A 340 7.94 1.34 -11.88
CA LEU A 340 8.11 2.16 -13.09
C LEU A 340 6.88 2.13 -14.03
N VAL A 341 5.97 1.17 -13.88
CA VAL A 341 4.91 0.91 -14.87
C VAL A 341 3.53 0.78 -14.23
N SER A 342 3.28 -0.25 -13.42
CA SER A 342 1.91 -0.59 -12.99
C SER A 342 1.34 0.36 -11.94
N ASP A 343 2.17 0.74 -10.97
CA ASP A 343 1.81 1.64 -9.87
C ASP A 343 3.03 2.48 -9.45
N PRO A 344 3.47 3.41 -10.31
CA PRO A 344 4.63 4.25 -10.01
C PRO A 344 4.30 5.30 -8.93
N PRO A 345 5.27 5.67 -8.08
CA PRO A 345 5.15 6.82 -7.20
C PRO A 345 4.92 8.13 -7.98
N ASN A 346 4.23 9.09 -7.35
CA ASN A 346 3.95 10.39 -7.94
C ASN A 346 5.26 11.20 -8.07
N ASN A 347 5.84 11.25 -9.27
CA ASN A 347 7.01 12.06 -9.62
C ASN A 347 6.73 12.87 -10.88
N SER A 348 7.42 14.00 -11.03
CA SER A 348 7.28 14.94 -12.16
C SER A 348 7.82 14.37 -13.48
N ASP A 349 8.86 13.54 -13.40
CA ASP A 349 9.61 13.09 -14.55
C ASP A 349 10.21 11.69 -14.32
N TYR A 350 10.58 11.04 -15.43
CA TYR A 350 11.05 9.67 -15.42
C TYR A 350 12.43 9.50 -14.78
N ALA A 351 13.33 10.48 -14.86
CA ALA A 351 14.66 10.36 -14.26
C ALA A 351 14.56 10.36 -12.73
N SER A 352 13.77 11.28 -12.17
CA SER A 352 13.45 11.31 -10.74
C SER A 352 12.77 10.03 -10.28
N LEU A 353 11.81 9.51 -11.06
CA LEU A 353 11.16 8.23 -10.78
C LEU A 353 12.16 7.07 -10.77
N SER A 354 13.04 6.97 -11.77
CA SER A 354 14.07 5.93 -11.83
C SER A 354 15.03 6.01 -10.64
N SER A 355 15.51 7.20 -10.31
CA SER A 355 16.38 7.41 -9.14
C SER A 355 15.71 6.93 -7.84
N LEU A 356 14.44 7.31 -7.64
CA LEU A 356 13.66 6.89 -6.48
C LEU A 356 13.50 5.36 -6.39
N ILE A 357 13.14 4.70 -7.49
CA ILE A 357 12.92 3.24 -7.51
C ILE A 357 14.23 2.49 -7.30
N ILE A 358 15.33 2.93 -7.91
CA ILE A 358 16.66 2.34 -7.68
C ILE A 358 17.05 2.47 -6.20
N GLY A 359 16.84 3.65 -5.61
CA GLY A 359 17.11 3.90 -4.19
C GLY A 359 16.29 3.00 -3.24
N ARG A 360 15.07 2.63 -3.62
CA ARG A 360 14.21 1.72 -2.84
C ARG A 360 14.58 0.24 -3.00
N PHE A 361 15.25 -0.15 -4.08
CA PHE A 361 15.50 -1.55 -4.40
C PHE A 361 16.51 -2.20 -3.44
N LEU A 362 17.60 -1.53 -3.07
CA LEU A 362 18.63 -2.14 -2.23
C LEU A 362 18.11 -2.52 -0.81
N PRO A 363 17.43 -1.62 -0.06
CA PRO A 363 16.84 -2.02 1.21
C PRO A 363 15.75 -3.09 1.04
N ALA A 364 14.98 -3.04 -0.05
CA ALA A 364 14.02 -4.09 -0.40
C ALA A 364 14.69 -5.44 -0.61
N ALA A 365 15.86 -5.48 -1.27
CA ALA A 365 16.65 -6.68 -1.47
C ALA A 365 17.17 -7.27 -0.14
N PHE A 366 17.60 -6.43 0.81
CA PHE A 366 18.00 -6.91 2.14
C PHE A 366 16.84 -7.57 2.90
N VAL A 367 15.65 -6.97 2.89
CA VAL A 367 14.46 -7.60 3.49
C VAL A 367 14.06 -8.87 2.72
N ALA A 368 14.13 -8.82 1.39
CA ALA A 368 13.85 -9.96 0.53
C ALA A 368 14.83 -11.12 0.74
N PHE A 369 16.07 -10.88 1.17
CA PHE A 369 17.00 -11.93 1.58
C PHE A 369 16.47 -12.71 2.79
N VAL A 370 15.88 -12.04 3.78
CA VAL A 370 15.25 -12.69 4.94
C VAL A 370 14.02 -13.50 4.49
N ILE A 371 13.16 -12.89 3.66
CA ILE A 371 12.00 -13.57 3.05
C ILE A 371 12.46 -14.83 2.30
N TYR A 372 13.49 -14.71 1.47
CA TYR A 372 14.07 -15.81 0.71
C TYR A 372 14.57 -16.92 1.63
N ARG A 373 15.44 -16.58 2.59
CA ARG A 373 16.16 -17.54 3.42
C ARG A 373 15.24 -18.35 4.32
N TYR A 374 14.20 -17.72 4.86
CA TYR A 374 13.35 -18.29 5.90
C TYR A 374 11.94 -18.66 5.43
N CYS A 375 11.44 -18.11 4.33
CA CYS A 375 10.08 -18.39 3.84
C CYS A 375 10.11 -19.11 2.49
N VAL A 376 10.76 -18.51 1.48
CA VAL A 376 10.66 -18.96 0.07
C VAL A 376 11.55 -20.17 -0.23
N LYS A 377 12.85 -20.11 0.10
CA LYS A 377 13.79 -21.21 -0.17
C LYS A 377 13.29 -22.54 0.41
N PRO A 378 12.86 -22.62 1.69
CA PRO A 378 12.36 -23.87 2.26
C PRO A 378 11.11 -24.40 1.55
N GLN A 379 10.21 -23.52 1.11
CA GLN A 379 8.98 -23.92 0.41
C GLN A 379 9.27 -24.44 -1.00
N LEU A 380 10.22 -23.83 -1.73
CA LEU A 380 10.49 -24.15 -3.13
C LEU A 380 11.60 -25.20 -3.33
N THR A 381 12.32 -25.57 -2.27
CA THR A 381 13.37 -26.60 -2.37
C THR A 381 12.77 -27.95 -2.76
N ALA A 382 13.37 -28.58 -3.77
CA ALA A 382 12.93 -29.87 -4.33
C ALA A 382 11.48 -29.89 -4.86
N LEU A 383 10.92 -28.71 -5.21
CA LEU A 383 9.61 -28.63 -5.86
C LEU A 383 9.73 -28.90 -7.36
N THR A 384 9.17 -30.02 -7.81
CA THR A 384 9.16 -30.41 -9.24
C THR A 384 7.90 -29.97 -9.99
N ALA A 385 6.87 -29.49 -9.29
CA ALA A 385 5.60 -29.04 -9.88
C ALA A 385 5.70 -27.64 -10.53
N GLN A 386 6.31 -27.53 -11.72
CA GLN A 386 6.57 -26.24 -12.37
C GLN A 386 5.31 -25.46 -12.76
N PHE A 387 4.29 -26.11 -13.32
CA PHE A 387 3.04 -25.43 -13.68
C PHE A 387 2.25 -25.03 -12.44
N GLU A 388 2.22 -25.87 -11.40
CA GLU A 388 1.57 -25.52 -10.14
C GLU A 388 2.26 -24.33 -9.45
N LYS A 389 3.60 -24.34 -9.38
CA LYS A 389 4.39 -23.21 -8.90
C LYS A 389 4.11 -21.94 -9.71
N THR A 390 4.02 -22.06 -11.04
CA THR A 390 3.77 -20.92 -11.93
C THR A 390 2.36 -20.36 -11.72
N ILE A 391 1.32 -21.20 -11.66
CA ILE A 391 -0.05 -20.75 -11.50
C ILE A 391 -0.28 -20.20 -10.08
N LEU A 392 0.14 -20.94 -9.05
CA LEU A 392 -0.17 -20.58 -7.66
C LEU A 392 0.79 -19.52 -7.13
N TRP A 393 2.09 -19.77 -7.18
CA TRP A 393 3.08 -18.87 -6.59
C TRP A 393 3.31 -17.63 -7.45
N LEU A 394 3.63 -17.79 -8.75
CA LEU A 394 3.85 -16.63 -9.64
C LEU A 394 2.53 -15.90 -9.93
N GLY A 395 1.43 -16.61 -10.17
CA GLY A 395 0.11 -16.00 -10.32
C GLY A 395 -0.29 -15.22 -9.06
N GLY A 396 -0.10 -15.81 -7.87
CA GLY A 396 -0.28 -15.12 -6.59
C GLY A 396 0.60 -13.87 -6.47
N ALA A 397 1.87 -13.96 -6.84
CA ALA A 397 2.80 -12.82 -6.82
C ALA A 397 2.35 -11.68 -7.74
N TRP A 398 1.86 -11.97 -8.94
CA TRP A 398 1.26 -10.97 -9.81
C TRP A 398 0.01 -10.34 -9.19
N VAL A 399 -0.89 -11.17 -8.62
CA VAL A 399 -2.10 -10.69 -7.93
C VAL A 399 -1.74 -9.72 -6.80
N GLY A 400 -0.76 -10.06 -5.96
CA GLY A 400 -0.29 -9.17 -4.89
C GLY A 400 0.43 -7.92 -5.41
N SER A 401 1.24 -8.06 -6.46
CA SER A 401 2.01 -6.94 -7.02
C SER A 401 1.11 -5.89 -7.70
N LEU A 402 -0.04 -6.32 -8.20
CA LEU A 402 -1.07 -5.49 -8.83
C LEU A 402 -2.23 -5.20 -7.86
N ASN A 403 -1.95 -5.06 -6.56
CA ASN A 403 -2.96 -4.81 -5.53
C ASN A 403 -3.95 -3.70 -5.90
N ASN A 404 -3.43 -2.64 -6.54
CA ASN A 404 -4.16 -1.48 -7.05
C ASN A 404 -5.17 -1.81 -8.18
N TYR A 405 -5.15 -3.02 -8.72
CA TYR A 405 -6.12 -3.55 -9.69
C TYR A 405 -6.87 -4.77 -9.18
N THR A 406 -6.26 -5.56 -8.28
CA THR A 406 -6.79 -6.85 -7.83
C THR A 406 -7.49 -6.82 -6.48
N PHE A 407 -7.25 -5.82 -5.63
CA PHE A 407 -7.90 -5.72 -4.32
C PHE A 407 -8.70 -4.42 -4.14
N ASP A 408 -8.48 -3.40 -4.98
CA ASP A 408 -9.22 -2.12 -4.97
C ASP A 408 -10.74 -2.24 -5.21
N PHE A 409 -11.22 -3.35 -5.76
CA PHE A 409 -12.66 -3.57 -5.91
C PHE A 409 -13.34 -3.94 -4.59
N ILE A 410 -12.57 -4.37 -3.58
CA ILE A 410 -13.09 -4.68 -2.26
C ILE A 410 -13.43 -3.35 -1.60
N PRO A 411 -14.69 -3.10 -1.19
CA PRO A 411 -15.12 -1.80 -0.68
C PRO A 411 -14.63 -1.57 0.76
N ILE A 412 -13.32 -1.59 0.99
CA ILE A 412 -12.68 -1.30 2.27
C ILE A 412 -11.48 -0.41 1.99
N GLU A 413 -11.68 0.91 1.98
CA GLU A 413 -10.58 1.87 1.82
C GLU A 413 -9.82 2.05 3.13
N ARG A 414 -10.55 2.05 4.26
CA ARG A 414 -10.02 2.24 5.61
C ARG A 414 -10.83 1.44 6.63
N LEU A 415 -10.15 0.93 7.66
CA LEU A 415 -10.76 0.17 8.76
C LEU A 415 -11.22 1.09 9.92
N THR A 416 -11.75 2.28 9.63
CA THR A 416 -12.30 3.15 10.68
C THR A 416 -13.80 2.89 10.87
N PRO A 417 -14.34 3.07 12.10
CA PRO A 417 -15.77 2.90 12.34
C PRO A 417 -16.65 3.78 11.43
N HIS A 418 -16.21 5.01 11.12
CA HIS A 418 -16.94 5.93 10.25
C HIS A 418 -16.96 5.44 8.80
N ASP A 419 -15.82 5.02 8.27
CA ASP A 419 -15.70 4.58 6.88
C ASP A 419 -16.51 3.31 6.61
N LEU A 420 -16.53 2.37 7.57
CA LEU A 420 -17.38 1.16 7.51
C LEU A 420 -18.89 1.45 7.55
N GLN A 421 -19.30 2.63 8.00
CA GLN A 421 -20.71 3.05 8.00
C GLN A 421 -21.11 3.76 6.72
N VAL A 422 -20.21 4.56 6.15
CA VAL A 422 -20.48 5.43 5.00
C VAL A 422 -20.21 4.71 3.67
N GLN A 423 -19.21 3.83 3.62
CA GLN A 423 -18.83 3.13 2.40
C GLN A 423 -19.82 2.00 2.07
N PRO A 424 -20.43 1.98 0.87
CA PRO A 424 -21.37 0.93 0.49
C PRO A 424 -20.71 -0.45 0.43
N GLY A 425 -21.29 -1.44 1.12
CA GLY A 425 -20.82 -2.82 1.11
C GLY A 425 -19.62 -3.14 2.01
N ALA A 426 -19.05 -2.15 2.71
CA ALA A 426 -17.83 -2.32 3.50
C ALA A 426 -17.95 -3.33 4.64
N ARG A 427 -19.08 -3.33 5.37
CA ARG A 427 -19.31 -4.26 6.49
C ARG A 427 -19.35 -5.72 6.04
N LEU A 428 -20.05 -5.99 4.93
CA LEU A 428 -20.15 -7.34 4.37
C LEU A 428 -18.78 -7.82 3.88
N ALA A 429 -18.06 -6.97 3.15
CA ALA A 429 -16.70 -7.27 2.69
C ALA A 429 -15.77 -7.58 3.86
N LEU A 430 -15.84 -6.81 4.96
CA LEU A 430 -15.01 -7.02 6.14
C LEU A 430 -15.26 -8.38 6.79
N VAL A 431 -16.53 -8.77 6.97
CA VAL A 431 -16.89 -10.07 7.54
C VAL A 431 -16.33 -11.22 6.67
N ILE A 432 -16.49 -11.13 5.35
CA ILE A 432 -15.99 -12.15 4.42
C ILE A 432 -14.46 -12.27 4.51
N VAL A 433 -13.75 -11.14 4.49
CA VAL A 433 -12.28 -11.11 4.57
C VAL A 433 -11.79 -11.69 5.91
N VAL A 434 -12.42 -11.32 7.03
CA VAL A 434 -12.04 -11.84 8.36
C VAL A 434 -12.25 -13.35 8.44
N LEU A 435 -13.40 -13.86 7.97
CA LEU A 435 -13.67 -15.30 7.96
C LEU A 435 -12.67 -16.04 7.06
N LEU A 436 -12.36 -15.51 5.88
CA LEU A 436 -11.38 -16.08 4.97
C LEU A 436 -9.98 -16.16 5.61
N LEU A 437 -9.49 -15.04 6.18
CA LEU A 437 -8.20 -14.99 6.85
C LEU A 437 -8.13 -15.93 8.05
N PHE A 438 -9.23 -16.05 8.81
CA PHE A 438 -9.34 -16.99 9.92
C PHE A 438 -9.24 -18.44 9.44
N SER A 439 -9.96 -18.82 8.38
CA SER A 439 -9.86 -20.17 7.78
C SER A 439 -8.46 -20.46 7.26
N ILE A 440 -7.81 -19.48 6.62
CA ILE A 440 -6.40 -19.60 6.17
C ILE A 440 -5.47 -19.83 7.36
N ALA A 441 -5.63 -19.05 8.44
CA ALA A 441 -4.81 -19.18 9.64
C ALA A 441 -4.97 -20.55 10.30
N LEU A 442 -6.19 -21.07 10.41
CA LEU A 442 -6.44 -22.43 10.92
C LEU A 442 -5.74 -23.49 10.08
N GLY A 443 -5.82 -23.38 8.75
CA GLY A 443 -5.11 -24.28 7.83
C GLY A 443 -3.59 -24.23 8.02
N GLN A 444 -2.99 -23.04 8.10
CA GLN A 444 -1.55 -22.89 8.31
C GLN A 444 -1.10 -23.42 9.68
N VAL A 445 -1.87 -23.17 10.74
CA VAL A 445 -1.61 -23.72 12.08
C VAL A 445 -1.64 -25.24 12.04
N TRP A 446 -2.62 -25.84 11.35
CA TRP A 446 -2.71 -27.29 11.20
C TRP A 446 -1.47 -27.88 10.50
N TYR A 447 -1.04 -27.31 9.38
CA TYR A 447 0.12 -27.82 8.65
C TYR A 447 1.45 -27.57 9.38
N LEU A 448 1.62 -26.42 10.03
CA LEU A 448 2.79 -26.14 10.88
C LEU A 448 2.86 -27.09 12.08
N ARG A 449 1.71 -27.51 12.61
CA ARG A 449 1.63 -28.56 13.63
C ARG A 449 2.07 -29.90 13.08
N LEU A 450 1.58 -30.30 11.90
CA LEU A 450 1.98 -31.58 11.28
C LEU A 450 3.50 -31.67 11.06
N GLU A 451 4.16 -30.56 10.70
CA GLU A 451 5.63 -30.51 10.58
C GLU A 451 6.38 -30.43 11.93
N GLY A 452 5.66 -30.37 13.07
CA GLY A 452 6.26 -30.23 14.40
C GLY A 452 6.88 -28.85 14.68
N ARG A 453 6.51 -27.82 13.91
CA ARG A 453 7.12 -26.48 13.96
C ARG A 453 6.27 -25.45 14.70
N LEU A 454 5.00 -25.73 14.92
CA LEU A 454 4.03 -24.81 15.49
C LEU A 454 4.53 -24.08 16.76
N PRO A 455 5.19 -24.71 17.76
CA PRO A 455 5.62 -24.00 18.96
C PRO A 455 6.62 -22.86 18.68
N ARG A 456 7.54 -23.07 17.73
CA ARG A 456 8.51 -22.03 17.33
C ARG A 456 7.82 -20.87 16.61
N TYR A 457 6.83 -21.17 15.79
CA TYR A 457 6.05 -20.15 15.10
C TYR A 457 5.15 -19.37 16.03
N LEU A 458 4.50 -20.03 17.00
CA LEU A 458 3.76 -19.34 18.06
C LEU A 458 4.66 -18.38 18.84
N ALA A 459 5.92 -18.74 19.12
CA ALA A 459 6.87 -17.82 19.74
C ALA A 459 7.19 -16.60 18.85
N ILE A 460 7.42 -16.80 17.55
CA ILE A 460 7.64 -15.68 16.60
C ILE A 460 6.42 -14.77 16.54
N TYR A 461 5.22 -15.34 16.41
CA TYR A 461 3.98 -14.55 16.37
C TYR A 461 3.69 -13.87 17.72
N ALA A 462 4.08 -14.45 18.85
CA ALA A 462 4.00 -13.79 20.14
C ALA A 462 4.92 -12.57 20.19
N ILE A 463 6.13 -12.63 19.61
CA ILE A 463 7.02 -11.47 19.48
C ILE A 463 6.37 -10.39 18.61
N PHE A 464 5.81 -10.75 17.46
CA PHE A 464 5.10 -9.80 16.58
C PHE A 464 3.92 -9.13 17.28
N VAL A 465 3.08 -9.91 17.96
CA VAL A 465 1.92 -9.37 18.71
C VAL A 465 2.39 -8.46 19.85
N THR A 466 3.42 -8.86 20.60
CA THR A 466 3.99 -8.03 21.67
C THR A 466 4.52 -6.71 21.12
N PHE A 467 5.24 -6.75 20.01
CA PHE A 467 5.72 -5.54 19.31
C PHE A 467 4.56 -4.63 18.89
N LEU A 468 3.50 -5.19 18.29
CA LEU A 468 2.32 -4.41 17.90
C LEU A 468 1.59 -3.81 19.10
N ILE A 469 1.48 -4.53 20.22
CA ILE A 469 0.90 -4.01 21.46
C ILE A 469 1.72 -2.83 21.99
N LEU A 470 3.06 -2.95 21.99
CA LEU A 470 3.95 -1.85 22.37
C LEU A 470 3.77 -0.64 21.46
N CYS A 471 3.65 -0.85 20.15
CA CYS A 471 3.35 0.22 19.18
C CYS A 471 2.03 0.93 19.47
N VAL A 472 0.96 0.19 19.80
CA VAL A 472 -0.36 0.76 20.16
C VAL A 472 -0.31 1.53 21.49
N ALA A 473 0.56 1.14 22.41
CA ALA A 473 0.69 1.80 23.71
C ALA A 473 1.44 3.15 23.65
N LEU A 474 2.08 3.50 22.53
CA LEU A 474 2.82 4.75 22.39
C LEU A 474 1.86 5.94 22.23
N PRO A 475 1.97 7.00 23.08
CA PRO A 475 1.10 8.16 22.98
C PRO A 475 1.37 8.96 21.70
N SER A 476 0.34 9.62 21.18
CA SER A 476 0.39 10.51 20.00
C SER A 476 0.77 9.85 18.66
N LEU A 477 0.98 8.53 18.65
CA LEU A 477 1.19 7.73 17.46
C LEU A 477 0.03 6.77 17.28
N ASN A 478 -0.30 6.48 16.03
CA ASN A 478 -1.35 5.54 15.66
C ASN A 478 -0.73 4.42 14.83
N LEU A 479 -1.17 3.20 15.11
CA LEU A 479 -0.75 2.02 14.36
C LEU A 479 -1.43 2.02 12.98
N ARG A 480 -0.63 2.07 11.92
CA ARG A 480 -1.08 1.87 10.54
C ARG A 480 -0.29 0.73 9.90
N ILE A 481 -0.97 -0.41 9.75
CA ILE A 481 -0.39 -1.58 9.12
C ILE A 481 -0.55 -1.45 7.60
N HIS A 482 0.49 -0.98 6.93
CA HIS A 482 0.57 -1.02 5.47
C HIS A 482 0.61 -2.47 4.96
N HIS A 483 0.13 -2.72 3.76
CA HIS A 483 0.06 -4.08 3.19
C HIS A 483 1.43 -4.75 3.07
N TYR A 484 2.53 -4.00 2.89
CA TYR A 484 3.88 -4.57 2.92
C TYR A 484 4.27 -5.07 4.32
N VAL A 485 3.85 -4.38 5.39
CA VAL A 485 4.07 -4.81 6.78
C VAL A 485 3.23 -6.05 7.07
N LEU A 486 1.96 -6.03 6.63
CA LEU A 486 1.08 -7.19 6.74
C LEU A 486 1.69 -8.42 6.05
N ALA A 487 2.28 -8.23 4.86
CA ALA A 487 3.01 -9.29 4.18
C ALA A 487 4.15 -9.85 5.03
N LEU A 488 5.00 -8.99 5.61
CA LEU A 488 6.11 -9.42 6.45
C LEU A 488 5.66 -10.17 7.72
N LEU A 489 4.53 -9.77 8.32
CA LEU A 489 3.95 -10.46 9.48
C LEU A 489 3.44 -11.86 9.12
N LEU A 490 2.85 -12.03 7.92
CA LEU A 490 2.18 -13.28 7.53
C LEU A 490 3.09 -14.27 6.77
N LEU A 491 4.14 -13.79 6.09
CA LEU A 491 5.06 -14.62 5.29
C LEU A 491 5.68 -15.80 6.04
N PRO A 492 6.11 -15.68 7.31
CA PRO A 492 6.66 -16.82 8.04
C PRO A 492 5.69 -18.02 8.09
N GLY A 493 4.39 -17.73 8.25
CA GLY A 493 3.33 -18.73 8.33
C GLY A 493 3.12 -19.52 7.03
N THR A 494 3.59 -19.03 5.88
CA THR A 494 3.39 -19.69 4.58
C THR A 494 4.58 -20.54 4.13
N ARG A 495 5.54 -20.83 5.02
CA ARG A 495 6.75 -21.62 4.68
C ARG A 495 6.46 -23.06 4.23
N VAL A 496 5.32 -23.62 4.61
CA VAL A 496 5.00 -25.03 4.34
C VAL A 496 4.80 -25.28 2.84
N GLN A 497 5.31 -26.40 2.33
CA GLN A 497 5.14 -26.79 0.92
C GLN A 497 3.78 -27.46 0.69
N THR A 498 2.70 -26.66 0.77
CA THR A 498 1.34 -27.04 0.34
C THR A 498 0.84 -26.11 -0.76
N ARG A 499 -0.10 -26.58 -1.59
CA ARG A 499 -0.66 -25.77 -2.70
C ARG A 499 -1.26 -24.43 -2.23
N PRO A 500 -2.09 -24.37 -1.17
CA PRO A 500 -2.57 -23.09 -0.67
C PRO A 500 -1.44 -22.16 -0.21
N SER A 501 -0.42 -22.72 0.46
CA SER A 501 0.72 -21.94 0.92
C SER A 501 1.56 -21.36 -0.22
N LEU A 502 1.65 -22.03 -1.38
CA LEU A 502 2.28 -21.45 -2.58
C LEU A 502 1.54 -20.18 -3.01
N LEU A 503 0.21 -20.24 -3.08
CA LEU A 503 -0.63 -19.09 -3.44
C LEU A 503 -0.49 -17.95 -2.44
N TYR A 504 -0.61 -18.25 -1.14
CA TYR A 504 -0.50 -17.24 -0.09
C TYR A 504 0.87 -16.59 -0.06
N GLN A 505 1.95 -17.38 -0.18
CA GLN A 505 3.30 -16.83 -0.21
C GLN A 505 3.52 -15.93 -1.43
N GLY A 506 3.05 -16.35 -2.61
CA GLY A 506 3.05 -15.52 -3.80
C GLY A 506 2.37 -14.18 -3.56
N ILE A 507 1.10 -14.19 -3.13
CA ILE A 507 0.32 -12.97 -2.85
C ILE A 507 1.06 -12.05 -1.86
N LEU A 508 1.57 -12.58 -0.75
CA LEU A 508 2.25 -11.77 0.26
C LEU A 508 3.58 -11.19 -0.27
N VAL A 509 4.37 -11.95 -1.03
CA VAL A 509 5.57 -11.40 -1.70
C VAL A 509 5.19 -10.29 -2.67
N GLY A 510 4.12 -10.48 -3.45
CA GLY A 510 3.58 -9.45 -4.34
C GLY A 510 3.17 -8.18 -3.59
N LEU A 511 2.44 -8.31 -2.48
CA LEU A 511 2.03 -7.19 -1.63
C LEU A 511 3.23 -6.45 -1.02
N PHE A 512 4.26 -7.19 -0.58
CA PHE A 512 5.53 -6.61 -0.13
C PHE A 512 6.18 -5.77 -1.24
N ILE A 513 6.31 -6.34 -2.45
CA ILE A 513 6.90 -5.66 -3.60
C ILE A 513 6.09 -4.40 -3.95
N ASN A 514 4.77 -4.52 -4.06
CA ASN A 514 3.91 -3.37 -4.40
C ASN A 514 4.05 -2.25 -3.38
N GLY A 515 3.92 -2.56 -2.09
CA GLY A 515 3.97 -1.56 -1.04
C GLY A 515 5.31 -0.84 -0.99
N VAL A 516 6.42 -1.57 -1.06
CA VAL A 516 7.76 -0.95 -1.01
C VAL A 516 8.09 -0.19 -2.31
N ALA A 517 7.75 -0.72 -3.49
CA ALA A 517 8.00 -0.02 -4.74
C ALA A 517 7.21 1.29 -4.85
N ARG A 518 5.91 1.28 -4.52
CA ARG A 518 5.02 2.45 -4.61
C ARG A 518 5.20 3.45 -3.47
N TRP A 519 5.28 2.98 -2.24
CA TRP A 519 5.24 3.83 -1.04
C TRP A 519 6.58 3.91 -0.30
N GLY A 520 7.50 2.99 -0.56
CA GLY A 520 8.72 2.84 0.23
C GLY A 520 8.45 2.14 1.56
N PHE A 521 9.42 2.23 2.47
CA PHE A 521 9.29 1.71 3.84
C PHE A 521 8.55 2.72 4.73
N ASP A 522 7.28 2.98 4.42
CA ASP A 522 6.48 3.91 5.21
C ASP A 522 6.26 3.38 6.63
N SER A 523 6.28 4.27 7.62
CA SER A 523 6.28 3.90 9.04
C SER A 523 5.02 3.13 9.42
N ILE A 524 5.17 2.12 10.28
CA ILE A 524 4.04 1.42 10.93
C ILE A 524 3.36 2.31 11.98
N LEU A 525 4.06 3.33 12.48
CA LEU A 525 3.56 4.32 13.43
C LEU A 525 3.49 5.69 12.76
N GLN A 526 2.29 6.24 12.65
CA GLN A 526 2.06 7.54 12.04
C GLN A 526 1.36 8.48 13.01
N THR A 527 1.63 9.77 12.90
CA THR A 527 0.94 10.77 13.72
C THR A 527 -0.52 10.91 13.27
N THR A 528 -1.39 11.37 14.17
CA THR A 528 -2.80 11.65 13.82
C THR A 528 -2.91 12.64 12.66
N ALA A 529 -1.99 13.61 12.58
CA ALA A 529 -1.94 14.58 11.48
C ALA A 529 -1.58 13.91 10.13
N ALA A 530 -0.59 13.01 10.12
CA ALA A 530 -0.19 12.30 8.90
C ALA A 530 -1.28 11.34 8.38
N LEU A 531 -2.00 10.67 9.29
CA LEU A 531 -3.10 9.78 8.92
C LEU A 531 -4.32 10.52 8.35
N ARG A 532 -4.63 11.67 8.95
CA ARG A 532 -5.78 12.48 8.57
C ARG A 532 -5.58 13.12 7.20
N GLY A 533 -4.36 13.60 6.91
CA GLY A 533 -4.06 14.32 5.67
C GLY A 533 -4.94 15.58 5.53
N ASP A 534 -5.69 15.63 4.45
CA ASP A 534 -6.67 16.69 4.14
C ASP A 534 -8.06 16.46 4.76
N GLY A 535 -8.29 15.41 5.55
CA GLY A 535 -9.57 15.14 6.20
C GLY A 535 -9.89 16.03 7.40
N GLN A 536 -11.13 16.06 7.86
CA GLN A 536 -11.61 16.94 8.95
C GLN A 536 -10.77 16.81 10.25
N LEU A 537 -10.42 17.95 10.84
CA LEU A 537 -9.60 18.07 12.05
C LEU A 537 -10.40 17.84 13.34
N ASN A 538 -11.72 18.01 13.28
CA ASN A 538 -12.63 18.30 14.39
C ASN A 538 -12.16 19.47 15.25
N SER A 539 -11.70 20.54 14.61
CA SER A 539 -11.30 21.76 15.34
C SER A 539 -12.51 22.53 15.86
N LEU A 540 -12.25 23.45 16.79
CA LEU A 540 -13.25 24.45 17.18
C LEU A 540 -13.71 25.23 15.94
N LEU A 541 -15.00 25.53 15.88
CA LEU A 541 -15.62 26.28 14.79
C LEU A 541 -15.98 27.70 15.27
N PRO A 542 -15.87 28.72 14.41
CA PRO A 542 -16.32 30.07 14.73
C PRO A 542 -17.79 30.13 15.14
N ASN A 543 -18.07 30.81 16.26
CA ASN A 543 -19.44 31.15 16.62
C ASN A 543 -19.83 32.45 15.90
N VAL A 544 -20.52 32.30 14.78
CA VAL A 544 -20.97 33.41 13.92
C VAL A 544 -22.42 33.74 14.29
N THR A 545 -22.68 35.01 14.62
CA THR A 545 -24.04 35.47 14.93
C THR A 545 -24.88 35.49 13.65
N ALA A 546 -26.22 35.51 13.80
CA ALA A 546 -27.10 35.69 12.65
C ALA A 546 -26.69 36.95 11.86
N PRO A 547 -26.54 36.85 10.52
CA PRO A 547 -26.08 37.98 9.73
C PRO A 547 -27.13 39.09 9.67
N ILE A 548 -26.65 40.32 9.54
CA ILE A 548 -27.50 41.47 9.23
C ILE A 548 -27.63 41.54 7.71
N LEU A 549 -28.86 41.37 7.23
CA LEU A 549 -29.20 41.42 5.82
C LEU A 549 -29.58 42.86 5.44
N GLY A 550 -28.87 43.43 4.47
CA GLY A 550 -29.33 44.61 3.75
C GLY A 550 -29.76 44.27 2.33
N ALA A 551 -30.17 45.29 1.55
CA ALA A 551 -30.73 45.09 0.22
C ALA A 551 -29.75 44.41 -0.77
N SER A 552 -28.46 44.73 -0.67
CA SER A 552 -27.40 44.19 -1.54
C SER A 552 -26.15 43.78 -0.77
N ASN A 553 -26.22 43.69 0.55
CA ASN A 553 -25.08 43.35 1.39
C ASN A 553 -25.49 42.42 2.54
N ILE A 554 -24.51 41.65 3.00
CA ILE A 554 -24.64 40.75 4.13
C ILE A 554 -23.48 40.98 5.09
N THR A 555 -23.78 41.29 6.34
CA THR A 555 -22.77 41.55 7.36
C THR A 555 -22.74 40.40 8.36
N PHE A 556 -21.56 39.79 8.49
CA PHE A 556 -21.31 38.76 9.49
C PHE A 556 -20.49 39.34 10.63
N SER A 557 -20.85 38.94 11.85
CA SER A 557 -20.09 39.22 13.06
C SER A 557 -19.76 37.91 13.75
N TRP A 558 -18.59 37.83 14.37
CA TRP A 558 -18.13 36.62 15.05
C TRP A 558 -17.53 36.93 16.43
N ALA A 559 -17.60 35.93 17.30
CA ALA A 559 -16.96 35.98 18.60
C ALA A 559 -15.42 36.01 18.47
N ILE A 560 -14.74 36.57 19.48
CA ILE A 560 -13.28 36.57 19.56
C ILE A 560 -12.78 35.11 19.59
N PRO A 561 -11.82 34.73 18.73
CA PRO A 561 -11.25 33.39 18.72
C PRO A 561 -10.60 33.04 20.07
N PRO A 562 -10.86 31.84 20.63
CA PRO A 562 -10.14 31.38 21.82
C PRO A 562 -8.71 30.97 21.44
N ARG A 563 -7.77 31.07 22.39
CA ARG A 563 -6.41 30.53 22.19
C ARG A 563 -6.47 29.03 21.83
N PRO A 564 -5.63 28.50 20.91
CA PRO A 564 -4.48 29.15 20.27
C PRO A 564 -4.80 29.85 18.93
N TRP A 565 -6.07 30.04 18.60
CA TRP A 565 -6.48 30.68 17.35
C TRP A 565 -6.27 32.20 17.44
N ASP A 566 -5.75 32.79 16.37
CA ASP A 566 -5.44 34.22 16.26
C ASP A 566 -6.27 34.92 15.17
N GLY A 567 -7.12 34.21 14.44
CA GLY A 567 -7.95 34.80 13.39
C GLY A 567 -9.13 33.96 12.91
N VAL A 568 -9.82 34.48 11.90
CA VAL A 568 -10.96 33.86 11.20
C VAL A 568 -10.74 33.95 9.68
N SER A 569 -10.91 32.82 9.00
CA SER A 569 -10.96 32.70 7.55
C SER A 569 -12.41 32.59 7.09
N ILE A 570 -12.77 33.32 6.03
CA ILE A 570 -14.09 33.22 5.40
C ILE A 570 -13.93 32.74 3.97
N ILE A 571 -14.56 31.61 3.67
CA ILE A 571 -14.68 31.05 2.33
C ILE A 571 -16.04 31.44 1.76
N VAL A 572 -16.03 31.98 0.54
CA VAL A 572 -17.22 32.27 -0.26
C VAL A 572 -17.10 31.53 -1.58
N ASN A 573 -18.07 30.68 -1.90
CA ASN A 573 -18.10 29.87 -3.13
C ASN A 573 -16.85 29.00 -3.31
N ASP A 574 -16.43 28.35 -2.22
CA ASP A 574 -15.24 27.49 -2.14
C ASP A 574 -13.91 28.22 -2.41
N VAL A 575 -13.89 29.56 -2.31
CA VAL A 575 -12.69 30.41 -2.39
C VAL A 575 -12.53 31.21 -1.10
N GLU A 576 -11.32 31.24 -0.54
CA GLU A 576 -11.02 32.13 0.59
C GLU A 576 -11.08 33.59 0.15
N ARG A 577 -12.03 34.37 0.68
CA ARG A 577 -12.26 35.78 0.29
C ARG A 577 -11.88 36.78 1.36
N HIS A 578 -11.82 36.36 2.62
CA HIS A 578 -11.50 37.24 3.71
C HIS A 578 -10.73 36.51 4.81
N ARG A 579 -9.81 37.25 5.45
CA ARG A 579 -9.09 36.87 6.66
C ARG A 579 -9.18 38.02 7.63
N TRP A 580 -9.32 37.69 8.90
CA TRP A 580 -9.32 38.64 10.00
C TRP A 580 -8.44 38.12 11.12
N TYR A 581 -7.58 38.96 11.70
CA TYR A 581 -6.77 38.60 12.86
C TYR A 581 -7.15 39.40 14.11
N TYR A 582 -6.92 38.80 15.27
CA TYR A 582 -7.13 39.46 16.55
C TYR A 582 -6.27 40.72 16.65
N GLY A 583 -6.92 41.85 16.93
CA GLY A 583 -6.29 43.18 16.95
C GLY A 583 -6.49 43.99 15.67
N GLU A 584 -7.05 43.40 14.61
CA GLU A 584 -7.36 44.11 13.36
C GLU A 584 -8.82 44.59 13.33
N GLY A 585 -9.07 45.88 13.60
CA GLY A 585 -10.39 46.49 13.36
C GLY A 585 -11.56 45.83 14.10
N HIS A 586 -12.74 45.84 13.48
CA HIS A 586 -13.96 45.25 14.05
C HIS A 586 -14.08 43.77 13.70
N ASN A 587 -14.66 42.98 14.61
CA ASN A 587 -14.94 41.55 14.45
C ASN A 587 -16.16 41.30 13.53
N SER A 588 -16.28 42.09 12.47
CA SER A 588 -17.36 42.02 11.51
C SER A 588 -16.85 42.34 10.12
N HIS A 589 -17.48 41.73 9.12
CA HIS A 589 -17.18 42.01 7.72
C HIS A 589 -18.46 41.99 6.89
N THR A 590 -18.57 43.00 6.03
CA THR A 590 -19.69 43.17 5.13
C THR A 590 -19.29 42.71 3.73
N PHE A 591 -20.00 41.71 3.22
CA PHE A 591 -19.88 41.29 1.82
C PHE A 591 -20.99 41.97 1.03
N ASN A 592 -20.61 42.60 -0.08
CA ASN A 592 -21.57 43.10 -1.05
C ASN A 592 -21.88 41.99 -2.06
N ARG A 593 -23.13 41.95 -2.51
CA ARG A 593 -23.53 41.10 -3.62
C ARG A 593 -22.75 41.53 -4.85
N GLN A 594 -22.06 40.59 -5.48
CA GLN A 594 -21.46 40.83 -6.79
C GLN A 594 -22.58 40.89 -7.84
N ASP A 595 -22.38 41.66 -8.91
CA ASP A 595 -23.40 42.09 -9.91
C ASP A 595 -24.23 40.97 -10.60
N ASN A 596 -23.96 39.68 -10.34
CA ASN A 596 -24.53 38.55 -11.09
C ASN A 596 -25.73 37.85 -10.43
N ASP A 597 -26.33 38.37 -9.35
CA ASP A 597 -27.52 37.78 -8.69
C ASP A 597 -27.43 36.26 -8.45
N GLN A 598 -26.28 35.79 -7.96
CA GLN A 598 -26.02 34.36 -7.73
C GLN A 598 -26.07 34.01 -6.25
N LYS A 599 -26.32 32.71 -5.99
CA LYS A 599 -26.20 32.16 -4.65
C LYS A 599 -24.77 32.26 -4.16
N ALA A 600 -24.61 32.58 -2.88
CA ALA A 600 -23.31 32.59 -2.24
C ALA A 600 -23.26 31.60 -1.07
N TYR A 601 -22.22 30.76 -1.07
CA TYR A 601 -21.98 29.76 -0.04
C TYR A 601 -20.89 30.25 0.92
N PHE A 602 -21.27 30.56 2.16
CA PHE A 602 -20.36 31.07 3.18
C PHE A 602 -19.94 29.96 4.15
N ARG A 603 -18.64 29.91 4.45
CA ARG A 603 -18.09 29.07 5.52
C ARG A 603 -17.05 29.84 6.31
N PHE A 604 -16.96 29.52 7.60
CA PHE A 604 -16.10 30.22 8.55
C PHE A 604 -15.20 29.21 9.26
N GLY A 605 -13.91 29.48 9.34
CA GLY A 605 -12.95 28.64 10.06
C GLY A 605 -12.03 29.50 10.91
N TYR A 606 -11.61 29.02 12.07
CA TYR A 606 -10.56 29.70 12.83
C TYR A 606 -9.21 29.54 12.15
N MET A 607 -8.30 30.49 12.41
CA MET A 607 -6.93 30.50 11.88
C MET A 607 -5.91 30.57 13.00
N SER A 608 -4.74 29.96 12.74
CA SER A 608 -3.53 30.11 13.53
C SER A 608 -2.39 30.45 12.55
N GLY A 609 -1.94 31.69 12.58
CA GLY A 609 -1.10 32.27 11.52
C GLY A 609 -1.78 32.11 10.15
N SER A 610 -1.09 31.48 9.19
CA SER A 610 -1.61 31.31 7.83
C SER A 610 -2.47 30.05 7.62
N ARG A 611 -2.61 29.18 8.63
CA ARG A 611 -3.31 27.89 8.49
C ARG A 611 -4.71 27.97 9.09
N SER A 612 -5.71 27.54 8.34
CA SER A 612 -7.07 27.38 8.84
C SER A 612 -7.26 26.04 9.56
N GLY A 613 -8.14 26.03 10.56
CA GLY A 613 -8.78 24.82 11.06
C GLY A 613 -9.84 24.28 10.10
N ASP A 614 -10.79 23.52 10.62
CA ASP A 614 -12.01 23.16 9.90
C ASP A 614 -12.92 24.38 9.71
N PHE A 615 -13.69 24.32 8.64
CA PHE A 615 -14.71 25.31 8.35
C PHE A 615 -16.08 24.83 8.85
N THR A 616 -16.99 25.75 9.10
CA THR A 616 -18.41 25.41 9.27
C THR A 616 -18.97 24.80 7.98
N LYS A 617 -20.11 24.10 8.07
CA LYS A 617 -20.90 23.79 6.86
C LYS A 617 -21.39 25.08 6.20
N ALA A 618 -21.69 25.00 4.91
CA ALA A 618 -22.11 26.16 4.14
C ALA A 618 -23.42 26.75 4.65
N GLY A 619 -23.41 28.06 4.87
CA GLY A 619 -24.61 28.90 4.94
C GLY A 619 -24.89 29.43 3.54
N VAL A 620 -26.16 29.62 3.22
CA VAL A 620 -26.59 29.97 1.86
C VAL A 620 -27.20 31.35 1.89
N TRP A 621 -26.61 32.29 1.15
CA TRP A 621 -27.27 33.53 0.79
C TRP A 621 -27.89 33.34 -0.60
N ASP A 622 -29.21 33.22 -0.63
CA ASP A 622 -29.96 32.87 -1.85
C ASP A 622 -30.23 34.12 -2.71
N VAL A 623 -30.64 33.91 -3.96
CA VAL A 623 -30.85 34.96 -4.97
C VAL A 623 -31.94 35.95 -4.54
N ASP A 624 -32.96 35.47 -3.82
CA ASP A 624 -34.03 36.30 -3.25
C ASP A 624 -33.59 37.17 -2.05
N GLY A 625 -32.31 37.06 -1.63
CA GLY A 625 -31.76 37.78 -0.49
C GLY A 625 -31.93 37.04 0.84
N SER A 626 -32.62 35.91 0.86
CA SER A 626 -32.83 35.10 2.05
C SER A 626 -31.53 34.44 2.52
N TRP A 627 -31.44 34.24 3.85
CA TRP A 627 -30.31 33.55 4.47
C TRP A 627 -30.75 32.21 5.05
N THR A 628 -30.08 31.15 4.62
CA THR A 628 -30.18 29.82 5.24
C THR A 628 -28.98 29.61 6.16
N THR A 629 -29.27 29.44 7.45
CA THR A 629 -28.25 29.18 8.47
C THR A 629 -27.47 27.90 8.22
N MET A 630 -26.18 27.94 8.54
CA MET A 630 -25.25 26.82 8.47
C MET A 630 -25.76 25.64 9.31
N LYS A 631 -25.69 24.43 8.76
CA LYS A 631 -25.92 23.20 9.53
C LYS A 631 -24.79 22.99 10.55
N PRO A 632 -25.05 22.31 11.67
CA PRO A 632 -24.00 22.01 12.65
C PRO A 632 -22.97 21.02 12.09
N GLY A 633 -21.74 21.16 12.60
CA GLY A 633 -20.60 20.30 12.29
C GLY A 633 -19.58 20.93 11.34
N PRO A 634 -18.37 20.35 11.28
CA PRO A 634 -17.31 20.81 10.39
C PRO A 634 -17.60 20.44 8.93
N SER A 635 -16.96 21.17 8.02
CA SER A 635 -16.78 20.83 6.61
C SER A 635 -15.37 21.26 6.20
N ARG A 636 -14.84 20.64 5.15
CA ARG A 636 -13.47 20.88 4.71
C ARG A 636 -13.37 20.86 3.19
#